data_AF-A0AAW0FTM8-F1
#
_entry.id   AF-A0AAW0FTM8-F1
#
_cell.length_a   1.000
_cell.length_b   1.000
_cell.length_c   1.000
_cell.angle_alpha   90.00
_cell.angle_beta   90.00
_cell.angle_gamma   90.00
#
_symmetry.space_group_name_H-M   'P 1'
#
loop_
_entity.id
_entity.type
_entity.pdbx_description
1 polymer ?
#
loop_
_entity_poly.entity_id
_entity_poly.type
_entity_poly.pdbx_seq_one_letter_code
_entity_poly.pdbx_strand_id
1 'polypeptide(L)'
;MVKIIVDSHVQFRLGNVDAYQLADGQLTGIYRYKYKVMHQIRACKDLKHVVYEKFNSVIGKGPGCGFWQPAWRVWLNFMRGIIPLLERWLGNLLARQFEGRRANDVAKTITKQRVDAYYDIELRAQVMHDILDMIPENLKQSKSRTILQHLSEAWRCWKANIPWKVPGMPVPIEKIIERYIKAKADGWISVAHYNRDRIRRGATVEKTVAKKNLGRLTRLWIKNEQDRQTNFAKDGPYTTPDQAVTIFQTMVHWLESRKFSPIPFPPLSYKHDTKLLVLALENLKESYNANASMNSSQREELALIEQAYDNPHECLARIKKFLLTQRIFKEVGLEMMDYYDHLVPTYAIDPLEKITDTYLDQYLWYEAQKRQLFPNWVKPSDDEIPPLLTYKWCQGINNLENVWETDEGESNVMLETSLSKFAENIDLTLLNRLLRLIVDPNIADYITSKNNVNLAYKDMNHTNQFGLIRGLQFASFVYQYYGANEIAGSPQQPNNFLQFKNKETEISSPIRLYSRYMDKIHIFFRFDSEEANGLIQDYLSENPDPNFENVVGYNNKRCWPKDSRMRLMRHDVNLGRAVFWEISGRIPKSITTIEWDESFASVYSNENPNLLFAMCGFEVRILPKSRMQEVKSSQEGVWDLIDQSTKERTCKGLLTG
;
A
#
# COMPACT_ATOMS: atom_id res chain seq x y z
N MET A 1 -9.18 -26.03 48.72
CA MET A 1 -7.90 -26.77 48.81
C MET A 1 -7.72 -27.33 50.21
N VAL A 2 -7.52 -26.50 51.24
CA VAL A 2 -7.33 -26.97 52.63
C VAL A 2 -8.48 -27.86 53.11
N LYS A 3 -9.74 -27.43 52.91
CA LYS A 3 -10.91 -28.24 53.28
C LYS A 3 -10.91 -29.63 52.62
N ILE A 4 -10.59 -29.71 51.32
CA ILE A 4 -10.52 -31.00 50.58
C ILE A 4 -9.50 -31.93 51.24
N ILE A 5 -8.31 -31.42 51.55
CA ILE A 5 -7.25 -32.20 52.21
C ILE A 5 -7.71 -32.67 53.59
N VAL A 6 -8.31 -31.79 54.39
CA VAL A 6 -8.81 -32.11 55.74
C VAL A 6 -9.94 -33.15 55.66
N ASP A 7 -10.90 -32.97 54.75
CA ASP A 7 -12.00 -33.91 54.54
C ASP A 7 -11.48 -35.31 54.17
N SER A 8 -10.46 -35.40 53.30
CA SER A 8 -9.80 -36.67 52.98
C SER A 8 -9.20 -37.35 54.22
N HIS A 9 -8.49 -36.61 55.07
CA HIS A 9 -7.95 -37.13 56.33
C HIS A 9 -9.05 -37.55 57.32
N VAL A 10 -10.16 -36.82 57.38
CA VAL A 10 -11.31 -37.16 58.24
C VAL A 10 -11.96 -38.47 57.78
N GLN A 11 -12.18 -38.65 56.47
CA GLN A 11 -12.73 -39.89 55.90
C GLN A 11 -11.86 -41.11 56.22
N PHE A 12 -10.53 -40.95 56.16
CA PHE A 12 -9.59 -41.98 56.62
C PHE A 12 -9.73 -42.28 58.11
N ARG A 13 -9.81 -41.26 58.97
CA ARG A 13 -9.94 -41.42 60.43
C ARG A 13 -11.28 -42.01 60.88
N LEU A 14 -12.33 -41.82 60.09
CA LEU A 14 -13.63 -42.46 60.29
C LEU A 14 -13.66 -43.92 59.80
N GLY A 15 -12.59 -44.42 59.19
CA GLY A 15 -12.51 -45.77 58.65
C GLY A 15 -13.22 -45.98 57.32
N ASN A 16 -13.70 -44.90 56.67
CA ASN A 16 -14.42 -44.98 55.40
C ASN A 16 -13.50 -45.17 54.19
N VAL A 17 -12.19 -44.90 54.34
CA VAL A 17 -11.19 -44.89 53.27
C VAL A 17 -9.89 -45.48 53.82
N ASP A 18 -9.19 -46.29 53.02
CA ASP A 18 -7.91 -46.92 53.42
C ASP A 18 -6.71 -45.94 53.28
N ALA A 19 -5.59 -46.24 53.93
CA ALA A 19 -4.36 -45.46 53.93
C ALA A 19 -3.81 -45.22 52.52
N TYR A 20 -3.96 -46.18 51.60
CA TYR A 20 -3.54 -46.04 50.21
C TYR A 20 -4.46 -45.11 49.40
N GLN A 21 -5.76 -45.13 49.68
CA GLN A 21 -6.76 -44.29 49.00
C GLN A 21 -6.71 -42.83 49.49
N LEU A 22 -6.31 -42.59 50.74
CA LEU A 22 -6.06 -41.25 51.27
C LEU A 22 -5.00 -40.47 50.47
N ALA A 23 -4.08 -41.18 49.82
CA ALA A 23 -2.94 -40.56 49.14
C ALA A 23 -3.23 -40.01 47.73
N ASP A 24 -4.46 -40.17 47.20
CA ASP A 24 -4.88 -39.68 45.87
C ASP A 24 -5.71 -38.39 45.98
N GLY A 25 -5.44 -37.41 45.10
CA GLY A 25 -5.84 -36.01 45.30
C GLY A 25 -6.80 -35.42 44.25
N GLN A 26 -7.59 -34.40 44.63
CA GLN A 26 -8.54 -33.69 43.74
C GLN A 26 -8.19 -32.20 43.51
N LEU A 27 -8.73 -31.63 42.41
CA LEU A 27 -8.41 -30.29 41.88
C LEU A 27 -9.31 -29.16 42.42
N THR A 28 -8.83 -27.91 42.31
CA THR A 28 -9.58 -26.68 42.62
C THR A 28 -9.58 -25.68 41.44
N GLY A 29 -10.46 -24.66 41.49
CA GLY A 29 -10.60 -23.61 40.47
C GLY A 29 -9.78 -22.31 40.67
N ILE A 30 -8.73 -22.33 41.51
CA ILE A 30 -7.98 -21.13 41.94
C ILE A 30 -7.38 -20.28 40.78
N TYR A 31 -7.08 -20.91 39.65
CA TYR A 31 -6.52 -20.24 38.47
C TYR A 31 -7.43 -19.17 37.86
N ARG A 32 -8.74 -19.22 38.13
CA ARG A 32 -9.70 -18.19 37.69
C ARG A 32 -9.46 -16.85 38.36
N TYR A 33 -9.01 -16.86 39.61
CA TYR A 33 -8.81 -15.64 40.42
C TYR A 33 -7.35 -15.19 40.43
N LYS A 34 -6.41 -16.11 40.23
CA LYS A 34 -4.99 -15.80 40.07
C LYS A 34 -4.34 -16.72 39.05
N TYR A 35 -4.32 -16.29 37.80
CA TYR A 35 -3.81 -17.10 36.69
C TYR A 35 -2.34 -17.52 36.83
N LYS A 36 -1.50 -16.75 37.54
CA LYS A 36 -0.09 -17.09 37.77
C LYS A 36 0.09 -18.46 38.45
N VAL A 37 -0.92 -18.97 39.17
CA VAL A 37 -0.93 -20.31 39.78
C VAL A 37 -0.79 -21.45 38.75
N MET A 38 -1.00 -21.17 37.46
CA MET A 38 -0.74 -22.11 36.36
C MET A 38 0.72 -22.61 36.34
N HIS A 39 1.68 -21.86 36.90
CA HIS A 39 3.05 -22.34 37.07
C HIS A 39 3.11 -23.53 38.04
N GLN A 40 2.45 -23.44 39.19
CA GLN A 40 2.38 -24.51 40.18
C GLN A 40 1.59 -25.70 39.66
N ILE A 41 0.48 -25.46 38.95
CA ILE A 41 -0.32 -26.52 38.34
C ILE A 41 0.51 -27.29 37.29
N ARG A 42 1.26 -26.59 36.43
CA ARG A 42 2.17 -27.23 35.46
C ARG A 42 3.27 -28.02 36.16
N ALA A 43 3.96 -27.44 37.15
CA ALA A 43 4.99 -28.13 37.91
C ALA A 43 4.48 -29.40 38.61
N CYS A 44 3.28 -29.37 39.21
CA CYS A 44 2.67 -30.58 39.79
C CYS A 44 2.32 -31.64 38.74
N LYS A 45 1.92 -31.24 37.51
CA LYS A 45 1.71 -32.19 36.40
C LYS A 45 3.03 -32.79 35.93
N ASP A 46 4.08 -32.00 35.78
CA ASP A 46 5.41 -32.47 35.38
C ASP A 46 5.96 -33.46 36.41
N LEU A 47 5.84 -33.12 37.70
CA LEU A 47 6.20 -34.02 38.81
C LEU A 47 5.37 -35.30 38.80
N LYS A 48 4.07 -35.21 38.51
CA LYS A 48 3.21 -36.40 38.35
C LYS A 48 3.74 -37.31 37.24
N HIS A 49 4.11 -36.76 36.09
CA HIS A 49 4.65 -37.56 34.97
C HIS A 49 5.95 -38.29 35.37
N VAL A 50 6.91 -37.59 35.97
CA VAL A 50 8.19 -38.18 36.41
C VAL A 50 7.98 -39.28 37.46
N VAL A 51 7.10 -39.02 38.43
CA VAL A 51 6.80 -39.98 39.49
C VAL A 51 6.09 -41.20 38.91
N TYR A 52 5.10 -41.00 38.04
CA TYR A 52 4.29 -42.09 37.49
C TYR A 52 5.07 -42.96 36.52
N GLU A 53 5.97 -42.39 35.72
CA GLU A 53 6.83 -43.17 34.82
C GLU A 53 7.72 -44.14 35.62
N LYS A 54 8.37 -43.65 36.69
CA LYS A 54 9.21 -44.48 37.55
C LYS A 54 8.40 -45.48 38.36
N PHE A 55 7.27 -45.05 38.92
CA PHE A 55 6.44 -45.87 39.81
C PHE A 55 5.69 -46.98 39.04
N ASN A 56 5.13 -46.67 37.88
CA ASN A 56 4.34 -47.62 37.09
C ASN A 56 5.19 -48.57 36.25
N SER A 57 6.52 -48.36 36.18
CA SER A 57 7.43 -49.21 35.40
C SER A 57 7.39 -50.69 35.85
N VAL A 58 7.13 -50.95 37.13
CA VAL A 58 7.07 -52.30 37.72
C VAL A 58 5.62 -52.80 37.92
N ILE A 59 4.68 -51.89 38.21
CA ILE A 59 3.33 -52.22 38.74
C ILE A 59 2.22 -52.06 37.68
N GLY A 60 2.50 -51.43 36.52
CA GLY A 60 1.52 -51.16 35.47
C GLY A 60 0.72 -49.87 35.71
N LYS A 61 -0.18 -49.52 34.77
CA LYS A 61 -0.99 -48.29 34.84
C LYS A 61 -2.24 -48.52 35.69
N GLY A 62 -2.37 -47.80 36.81
CA GLY A 62 -3.58 -47.81 37.64
C GLY A 62 -3.60 -46.68 38.68
N PRO A 63 -4.74 -46.45 39.35
CA PRO A 63 -4.79 -45.62 40.56
C PRO A 63 -4.03 -46.32 41.70
N GLY A 64 -3.28 -45.58 42.52
CA GLY A 64 -2.49 -46.15 43.63
C GLY A 64 -1.13 -45.51 43.89
N CYS A 65 -0.70 -44.54 43.07
CA CYS A 65 0.56 -43.81 43.29
C CYS A 65 0.40 -42.69 44.34
N GLY A 66 0.58 -43.04 45.62
CA GLY A 66 0.46 -42.13 46.76
C GLY A 66 1.66 -41.21 47.05
N PHE A 67 2.54 -40.95 46.09
CA PHE A 67 3.73 -40.12 46.31
C PHE A 67 3.45 -38.62 46.13
N TRP A 68 2.77 -38.03 47.11
CA TRP A 68 2.28 -36.65 47.07
C TRP A 68 3.28 -35.58 47.54
N GLN A 69 4.41 -35.96 48.14
CA GLN A 69 5.40 -35.05 48.75
C GLN A 69 5.92 -33.95 47.79
N PRO A 70 6.26 -34.24 46.50
CA PRO A 70 6.70 -33.20 45.57
C PRO A 70 5.60 -32.16 45.29
N ALA A 71 4.37 -32.61 45.05
CA ALA A 71 3.24 -31.73 44.78
C ALA A 71 2.87 -30.89 46.01
N TRP A 72 2.92 -31.48 47.21
CA TRP A 72 2.67 -30.77 48.47
C TRP A 72 3.67 -29.64 48.72
N ARG A 73 4.97 -29.86 48.48
CA ARG A 73 5.99 -28.81 48.59
C ARG A 73 5.74 -27.64 47.64
N VAL A 74 5.29 -27.91 46.41
CA VAL A 74 4.93 -26.87 45.44
C VAL A 74 3.79 -26.00 46.00
N TRP A 75 2.76 -26.60 46.59
CA TRP A 75 1.63 -25.87 47.16
C TRP A 75 1.99 -25.12 48.45
N LEU A 76 2.88 -25.65 49.29
CA LEU A 76 3.37 -24.92 50.47
C LEU A 76 4.17 -23.68 50.08
N ASN A 77 5.06 -23.80 49.09
CA ASN A 77 5.81 -22.65 48.59
C ASN A 77 4.90 -21.60 47.94
N PHE A 78 3.82 -22.04 47.28
CA PHE A 78 2.78 -21.13 46.82
C PHE A 78 2.09 -20.39 47.98
N MET A 79 1.72 -21.12 49.04
CA MET A 79 1.10 -20.51 50.22
C MET A 79 2.02 -19.48 50.89
N ARG A 80 3.32 -19.78 51.02
CA ARG A 80 4.33 -18.83 51.54
C ARG A 80 4.32 -17.50 50.78
N GLY A 81 4.21 -17.54 49.45
CA GLY A 81 4.20 -16.33 48.61
C GLY A 81 2.83 -15.63 48.54
N ILE A 82 1.73 -16.34 48.78
CA ILE A 82 0.38 -15.78 48.64
C ILE A 82 -0.14 -15.12 49.92
N ILE A 83 0.32 -15.57 51.09
CA ILE A 83 -0.10 -15.04 52.40
C ILE A 83 -0.01 -13.51 52.48
N PRO A 84 1.16 -12.86 52.26
CA PRO A 84 1.26 -11.40 52.39
C PRO A 84 0.39 -10.65 51.37
N LEU A 85 0.15 -11.25 50.20
CA LEU A 85 -0.73 -10.67 49.19
C LEU A 85 -2.20 -10.71 49.63
N LEU A 86 -2.64 -11.84 50.18
CA LEU A 86 -3.99 -12.02 50.70
C LEU A 86 -4.24 -11.17 51.94
N GLU A 87 -3.28 -11.10 52.87
CA GLU A 87 -3.37 -10.22 54.05
C GLU A 87 -3.61 -8.77 53.63
N ARG A 88 -2.84 -8.27 52.66
CA ARG A 88 -3.05 -6.91 52.13
C ARG A 88 -4.40 -6.75 51.44
N TRP A 89 -4.80 -7.71 50.61
CA TRP A 89 -6.07 -7.62 49.87
C TRP A 89 -7.30 -7.72 50.77
N LEU A 90 -7.28 -8.66 51.72
CA LEU A 90 -8.33 -8.83 52.71
C LEU A 90 -8.35 -7.66 53.69
N GLY A 91 -7.19 -7.18 54.14
CA GLY A 91 -7.08 -5.96 54.95
C GLY A 91 -7.71 -4.75 54.26
N ASN A 92 -7.37 -4.51 52.99
CA ASN A 92 -7.98 -3.43 52.20
C ASN A 92 -9.49 -3.64 51.97
N LEU A 93 -9.95 -4.88 51.84
CA LEU A 93 -11.37 -5.21 51.69
C LEU A 93 -12.13 -4.92 52.98
N LEU A 94 -11.60 -5.36 54.13
CA LEU A 94 -12.20 -5.14 55.44
C LEU A 94 -12.19 -3.66 55.80
N ALA A 95 -11.06 -2.96 55.64
CA ALA A 95 -10.98 -1.51 55.85
C ALA A 95 -12.02 -0.76 55.02
N ARG A 96 -12.19 -1.13 53.74
CA ARG A 96 -13.23 -0.54 52.89
C ARG A 96 -14.65 -0.86 53.34
N GLN A 97 -14.88 -2.06 53.88
CA GLN A 97 -16.19 -2.49 54.35
C GLN A 97 -16.59 -1.75 55.64
N PHE A 98 -15.65 -1.52 56.55
CA PHE A 98 -15.91 -0.90 57.85
C PHE A 98 -15.75 0.63 57.85
N GLU A 99 -14.75 1.17 57.16
CA GLU A 99 -14.46 2.62 57.12
C GLU A 99 -15.12 3.33 55.92
N GLY A 100 -15.65 2.58 54.96
CA GLY A 100 -16.20 3.12 53.72
C GLY A 100 -15.14 3.50 52.68
N ARG A 101 -15.58 3.94 51.48
CA ARG A 101 -14.68 4.40 50.41
C ARG A 101 -14.42 5.91 50.53
N ARG A 102 -13.14 6.30 50.56
CA ARG A 102 -12.72 7.70 50.48
C ARG A 102 -12.63 8.15 49.01
N ALA A 103 -13.65 8.84 48.52
CA ALA A 103 -13.81 9.13 47.09
C ALA A 103 -12.79 10.13 46.51
N ASN A 104 -12.24 11.04 47.33
CA ASN A 104 -11.42 12.18 46.89
C ASN A 104 -9.96 12.16 47.39
N ASP A 105 -9.56 11.13 48.14
CA ASP A 105 -8.24 11.08 48.80
C ASP A 105 -7.09 10.73 47.84
N VAL A 106 -7.42 10.07 46.72
CA VAL A 106 -6.42 9.60 45.74
C VAL A 106 -6.60 10.34 44.42
N ALA A 107 -5.64 11.19 44.09
CA ALA A 107 -5.55 11.82 42.78
C ALA A 107 -5.48 10.72 41.69
N LYS A 108 -6.39 10.78 40.73
CA LYS A 108 -6.46 9.78 39.66
C LYS A 108 -5.31 10.01 38.67
N THR A 109 -4.45 9.02 38.50
CA THR A 109 -3.39 9.05 37.48
C THR A 109 -3.99 9.16 36.08
N ILE A 110 -3.36 9.95 35.21
CA ILE A 110 -3.75 10.07 33.80
C ILE A 110 -3.34 8.78 33.09
N THR A 111 -4.31 7.90 32.87
CA THR A 111 -4.13 6.69 32.05
C THR A 111 -4.41 7.01 30.58
N LYS A 112 -4.00 6.11 29.69
CA LYS A 112 -4.15 6.23 28.22
C LYS A 112 -5.53 6.71 27.76
N GLN A 113 -6.61 6.29 28.42
CA GLN A 113 -7.98 6.67 28.07
C GLN A 113 -8.28 8.16 28.27
N ARG A 114 -7.53 8.84 29.14
CA ARG A 114 -7.78 10.22 29.58
C ARG A 114 -6.79 11.24 29.03
N VAL A 115 -5.75 10.80 28.33
CA VAL A 115 -4.68 11.68 27.81
C VAL A 115 -5.25 12.80 26.95
N ASP A 116 -6.07 12.47 25.94
CA ASP A 116 -6.67 13.47 25.04
C ASP A 116 -7.55 14.49 25.81
N ALA A 117 -8.31 14.03 26.81
CA ALA A 117 -9.21 14.88 27.58
C ALA A 117 -8.46 15.82 28.53
N TYR A 118 -7.40 15.33 29.18
CA TYR A 118 -6.56 16.16 30.05
C TYR A 118 -5.75 17.19 29.26
N TYR A 119 -5.23 16.81 28.09
CA TYR A 119 -4.57 17.76 27.19
C TYR A 119 -5.50 18.92 26.81
N ASP A 120 -6.76 18.62 26.46
CA ASP A 120 -7.75 19.66 26.14
C ASP A 120 -8.13 20.54 27.36
N ILE A 121 -8.09 19.99 28.58
CA ILE A 121 -8.33 20.76 29.81
C ILE A 121 -7.16 21.71 30.09
N GLU A 122 -5.93 21.19 30.03
CA GLU A 122 -4.71 21.96 30.24
C GLU A 122 -4.55 23.07 29.20
N LEU A 123 -4.80 22.76 27.93
CA LEU A 123 -4.78 23.75 26.84
C LEU A 123 -5.78 24.88 27.08
N ARG A 124 -7.01 24.55 27.50
CA ARG A 124 -8.03 25.56 27.82
C ARG A 124 -7.61 26.42 29.01
N ALA A 125 -7.02 25.83 30.04
CA ALA A 125 -6.52 26.56 31.20
C ALA A 125 -5.38 27.52 30.82
N GLN A 126 -4.41 27.07 30.01
CA GLN A 126 -3.30 27.90 29.52
C GLN A 126 -3.77 29.08 28.67
N VAL A 127 -4.67 28.82 27.71
CA VAL A 127 -5.28 29.88 26.88
C VAL A 127 -6.02 30.88 27.75
N MET A 128 -6.75 30.41 28.76
CA MET A 128 -7.47 31.27 29.70
C MET A 128 -6.53 32.16 30.51
N HIS A 129 -5.41 31.62 31.00
CA HIS A 129 -4.40 32.41 31.71
C HIS A 129 -3.86 33.54 30.82
N ASP A 130 -3.39 33.21 29.61
CA ASP A 130 -2.83 34.21 28.69
C ASP A 130 -3.82 35.31 28.30
N ILE A 131 -5.11 34.97 28.18
CA ILE A 131 -6.15 35.92 27.82
C ILE A 131 -6.53 36.81 29.01
N LEU A 132 -6.64 36.24 30.21
CA LEU A 132 -7.03 36.99 31.41
C LEU A 132 -6.02 38.06 31.80
N ASP A 133 -4.76 37.89 31.41
CA ASP A 133 -3.70 38.89 31.59
C ASP A 133 -3.84 40.06 30.60
N MET A 134 -4.54 39.87 29.48
CA MET A 134 -4.74 40.89 28.44
C MET A 134 -6.08 41.62 28.50
N ILE A 135 -7.09 41.02 29.15
CA ILE A 135 -8.43 41.62 29.25
C ILE A 135 -8.50 42.57 30.45
N PRO A 136 -9.03 43.80 30.28
CA PRO A 136 -9.33 44.70 31.40
C PRO A 136 -10.27 44.06 32.44
N GLU A 137 -10.04 44.28 33.74
CA GLU A 137 -10.74 43.59 34.84
C GLU A 137 -12.27 43.59 34.70
N ASN A 138 -12.82 44.67 34.17
CA ASN A 138 -14.25 44.91 34.00
C ASN A 138 -14.93 43.97 32.97
N LEU A 139 -14.16 43.25 32.15
CA LEU A 139 -14.66 42.43 31.03
C LEU A 139 -14.30 40.93 31.13
N LYS A 140 -13.56 40.51 32.17
CA LYS A 140 -12.95 39.16 32.26
C LYS A 140 -13.97 38.01 32.29
N GLN A 141 -15.03 38.11 33.09
CA GLN A 141 -15.98 37.00 33.29
C GLN A 141 -16.94 36.79 32.11
N SER A 142 -17.37 37.86 31.41
CA SER A 142 -18.40 37.75 30.38
C SER A 142 -17.88 37.27 29.02
N LYS A 143 -16.60 37.52 28.69
CA LYS A 143 -16.02 37.23 27.36
C LYS A 143 -15.17 35.95 27.31
N SER A 144 -14.72 35.42 28.45
CA SER A 144 -13.89 34.21 28.54
C SER A 144 -14.49 33.00 27.82
N ARG A 145 -15.76 32.69 28.09
CA ARG A 145 -16.47 31.56 27.49
C ARG A 145 -16.57 31.68 25.97
N THR A 146 -16.84 32.89 25.46
CA THR A 146 -16.94 33.15 24.02
C THR A 146 -15.61 32.96 23.33
N ILE A 147 -14.49 33.38 23.93
CA ILE A 147 -13.16 33.17 23.35
C ILE A 147 -12.80 31.68 23.29
N LEU A 148 -13.17 30.89 24.31
CA LEU A 148 -12.99 29.43 24.27
C LEU A 148 -13.85 28.74 23.20
N GLN A 149 -15.02 29.30 22.86
CA GLN A 149 -15.81 28.85 21.73
C GLN A 149 -15.09 29.14 20.41
N HIS A 150 -14.53 30.34 20.24
CA HIS A 150 -13.71 30.68 19.08
C HIS A 150 -12.47 29.78 18.95
N LEU A 151 -11.77 29.46 20.05
CA LEU A 151 -10.67 28.49 20.05
C LEU A 151 -11.14 27.11 19.56
N SER A 152 -12.30 26.65 20.05
CA SER A 152 -12.85 25.34 19.65
C SER A 152 -13.27 25.32 18.19
N GLU A 153 -13.80 26.43 17.68
CA GLU A 153 -14.19 26.58 16.28
C GLU A 153 -12.99 26.71 15.35
N ALA A 154 -11.98 27.52 15.72
CA ALA A 154 -10.72 27.61 15.00
C ALA A 154 -10.05 26.23 14.84
N TRP A 155 -10.13 25.37 15.87
CA TRP A 155 -9.64 23.98 15.78
C TRP A 155 -10.45 23.13 14.79
N ARG A 156 -11.77 23.33 14.69
CA ARG A 156 -12.61 22.63 13.71
C ARG A 156 -12.31 23.11 12.30
N CYS A 157 -12.26 24.43 12.07
CA CYS A 157 -11.87 25.03 10.81
C CYS A 157 -10.49 24.53 10.36
N TRP A 158 -9.51 24.50 11.27
CA TRP A 158 -8.19 23.94 10.97
C TRP A 158 -8.29 22.48 10.50
N LYS A 159 -9.06 21.62 11.19
CA LYS A 159 -9.21 20.20 10.76
C LYS A 159 -9.94 20.05 9.43
N ALA A 160 -10.86 20.96 9.11
CA ALA A 160 -11.62 20.99 7.86
C ALA A 160 -10.87 21.68 6.70
N ASN A 161 -9.70 22.24 6.98
CA ASN A 161 -8.96 23.14 6.08
C ASN A 161 -9.77 24.35 5.60
N ILE A 162 -10.65 24.87 6.46
CA ILE A 162 -11.43 26.07 6.18
C ILE A 162 -10.67 27.27 6.75
N PRO A 163 -10.43 28.33 5.95
CA PRO A 163 -9.85 29.57 6.45
C PRO A 163 -10.70 30.13 7.60
N TRP A 164 -10.12 30.23 8.79
CA TRP A 164 -10.79 30.80 9.95
C TRP A 164 -10.49 32.29 10.01
N LYS A 165 -11.50 33.12 9.75
CA LYS A 165 -11.43 34.58 9.92
C LYS A 165 -12.71 35.08 10.57
N VAL A 166 -12.58 35.80 11.68
CA VAL A 166 -13.74 36.35 12.42
C VAL A 166 -13.76 37.87 12.26
N PRO A 167 -14.80 38.45 11.61
CA PRO A 167 -14.93 39.89 11.50
C PRO A 167 -15.01 40.57 12.88
N GLY A 168 -14.24 41.65 13.07
CA GLY A 168 -14.25 42.44 14.32
C GLY A 168 -13.55 41.79 15.52
N MET A 169 -12.83 40.67 15.34
CA MET A 169 -12.03 40.09 16.42
C MET A 169 -10.77 40.93 16.69
N PRO A 170 -10.43 41.20 17.96
CA PRO A 170 -9.16 41.85 18.29
C PRO A 170 -7.96 41.01 17.84
N VAL A 171 -7.06 41.63 17.07
CA VAL A 171 -5.84 41.00 16.54
C VAL A 171 -5.01 40.27 17.61
N PRO A 172 -4.85 40.78 18.84
CA PRO A 172 -4.09 40.05 19.86
C PRO A 172 -4.74 38.72 20.26
N ILE A 173 -6.08 38.66 20.33
CA ILE A 173 -6.82 37.43 20.64
C ILE A 173 -6.72 36.45 19.47
N GLU A 174 -6.85 36.94 18.24
CA GLU A 174 -6.69 36.15 17.01
C GLU A 174 -5.32 35.45 16.99
N LYS A 175 -4.24 36.20 17.21
CA LYS A 175 -2.86 35.66 17.26
C LYS A 175 -2.64 34.62 18.36
N ILE A 176 -3.26 34.80 19.54
CA ILE A 176 -3.19 33.82 20.63
C ILE A 176 -3.88 32.52 20.21
N ILE A 177 -5.08 32.63 19.65
CA ILE A 177 -5.83 31.46 19.15
C ILE A 177 -4.99 30.73 18.09
N GLU A 178 -4.48 31.44 17.08
CA GLU A 178 -3.62 30.86 16.04
C GLU A 178 -2.40 30.14 16.62
N ARG A 179 -1.71 30.74 17.59
CA ARG A 179 -0.55 30.13 18.26
C ARG A 179 -0.91 28.81 18.93
N TYR A 180 -2.01 28.77 19.69
CA TYR A 180 -2.45 27.56 20.38
C TYR A 180 -3.04 26.51 19.44
N ILE A 181 -3.70 26.92 18.36
CA ILE A 181 -4.15 26.01 17.30
C ILE A 181 -2.96 25.37 16.59
N LYS A 182 -1.90 26.13 16.31
CA LYS A 182 -0.65 25.60 15.74
C LYS A 182 0.01 24.59 16.68
N ALA A 183 0.19 24.93 17.96
CA ALA A 183 0.74 24.00 18.95
C ALA A 183 -0.09 22.69 19.05
N LYS A 184 -1.42 22.80 19.03
CA LYS A 184 -2.32 21.64 19.02
C LYS A 184 -2.21 20.83 17.72
N ALA A 185 -2.07 21.49 16.58
CA ALA A 185 -1.86 20.85 15.29
C ALA A 185 -0.57 20.03 15.26
N ASP A 186 0.55 20.60 15.71
CA ASP A 186 1.86 19.95 15.74
C ASP A 186 1.82 18.66 16.58
N GLY A 187 1.23 18.74 17.79
CA GLY A 187 1.02 17.57 18.63
C GLY A 187 0.10 16.53 17.98
N TRP A 188 -0.98 16.97 17.32
CA TRP A 188 -1.92 16.07 16.65
C TRP A 188 -1.30 15.31 15.47
N ILE A 189 -0.44 15.99 14.68
CA ILE A 189 0.32 15.45 13.54
C ILE A 189 1.40 14.49 14.04
N SER A 190 2.19 14.89 15.03
CA SER A 190 3.24 14.05 15.63
C SER A 190 2.67 12.72 16.14
N VAL A 191 1.54 12.78 16.86
CA VAL A 191 0.83 11.57 17.34
C VAL A 191 0.27 10.72 16.17
N ALA A 192 -0.11 11.34 15.05
CA ALA A 192 -0.54 10.60 13.87
C ALA A 192 0.64 9.81 13.26
N HIS A 193 1.80 10.43 13.06
CA HIS A 193 2.99 9.75 12.54
C HIS A 193 3.53 8.68 13.49
N TYR A 194 3.59 8.97 14.80
CA TYR A 194 4.01 7.99 15.80
C TYR A 194 3.14 6.74 15.78
N ASN A 195 1.82 6.89 15.75
CA ASN A 195 0.93 5.73 15.69
C ASN A 195 1.00 5.03 14.33
N ARG A 196 1.20 5.77 13.22
CA ARG A 196 1.34 5.15 11.90
C ARG A 196 2.57 4.26 11.82
N ASP A 197 3.71 4.73 12.31
CA ASP A 197 4.95 3.95 12.35
C ASP A 197 4.82 2.72 13.27
N ARG A 198 4.12 2.84 14.40
CA ARG A 198 3.79 1.67 15.26
C ARG A 198 2.91 0.64 14.56
N ILE A 199 1.89 1.09 13.82
CA ILE A 199 1.02 0.20 13.04
C ILE A 199 1.83 -0.51 11.96
N ARG A 200 2.63 0.24 11.19
CA ARG A 200 3.49 -0.31 10.12
C ARG A 200 4.48 -1.35 10.62
N ARG A 201 5.07 -1.17 11.81
CA ARG A 201 5.99 -2.13 12.43
C ARG A 201 5.29 -3.36 13.04
N GLY A 202 3.96 -3.45 13.01
CA GLY A 202 3.20 -4.54 13.63
C GLY A 202 3.21 -4.50 15.16
N ALA A 203 3.45 -3.34 15.78
CA ALA A 203 3.39 -3.22 17.24
C ALA A 203 1.96 -3.40 17.76
N THR A 204 1.80 -3.76 19.04
CA THR A 204 0.47 -3.91 19.65
C THR A 204 -0.28 -2.56 19.67
N VAL A 205 -1.32 -2.45 18.84
CA VAL A 205 -2.17 -1.26 18.69
C VAL A 205 -3.63 -1.65 18.87
N GLU A 206 -4.39 -0.81 19.58
CA GLU A 206 -5.83 -1.01 19.74
C GLU A 206 -6.59 -0.64 18.47
N LYS A 207 -7.68 -1.35 18.17
CA LYS A 207 -8.54 -1.09 17.01
C LYS A 207 -9.03 0.36 16.92
N THR A 208 -9.33 0.98 18.06
CA THR A 208 -9.78 2.38 18.13
C THR A 208 -8.67 3.36 17.73
N VAL A 209 -7.41 3.06 18.06
CA VAL A 209 -6.25 3.87 17.68
C VAL A 209 -6.01 3.77 16.18
N ALA A 210 -6.08 2.57 15.60
CA ALA A 210 -5.97 2.38 14.14
C ALA A 210 -7.05 3.18 13.38
N LYS A 211 -8.32 3.05 13.77
CA LYS A 211 -9.42 3.83 13.16
C LYS A 211 -9.25 5.35 13.32
N LYS A 212 -8.82 5.81 14.50
CA LYS A 212 -8.50 7.22 14.71
C LYS A 212 -7.36 7.66 13.81
N ASN A 213 -6.28 6.87 13.71
CA ASN A 213 -5.10 7.16 12.90
C ASN A 213 -5.47 7.30 11.41
N LEU A 214 -6.23 6.37 10.87
CA LEU A 214 -6.77 6.45 9.50
C LEU A 214 -7.49 7.78 9.27
N GLY A 215 -8.45 8.14 10.14
CA GLY A 215 -9.15 9.42 10.03
C GLY A 215 -8.27 10.67 10.20
N ARG A 216 -7.12 10.56 10.90
CA ARG A 216 -6.14 11.65 10.96
C ARG A 216 -5.37 11.77 9.65
N LEU A 217 -4.85 10.65 9.13
CA LEU A 217 -4.07 10.61 7.90
C LEU A 217 -4.92 11.00 6.68
N THR A 218 -6.19 10.60 6.61
CA THR A 218 -7.10 11.06 5.55
C THR A 218 -7.21 12.58 5.53
N ARG A 219 -7.37 13.24 6.69
CA ARG A 219 -7.44 14.72 6.74
C ARG A 219 -6.12 15.38 6.32
N LEU A 220 -4.98 14.81 6.71
CA LEU A 220 -3.67 15.34 6.31
C LEU A 220 -3.45 15.19 4.81
N TRP A 221 -3.81 14.05 4.25
CA TRP A 221 -3.73 13.81 2.82
C TRP A 221 -4.61 14.81 2.05
N ILE A 222 -5.87 15.02 2.46
CA ILE A 222 -6.77 15.96 1.78
C ILE A 222 -6.29 17.41 1.90
N LYS A 223 -5.69 17.80 3.03
CA LYS A 223 -5.07 19.13 3.17
C LYS A 223 -3.96 19.35 2.15
N ASN A 224 -3.03 18.39 2.07
CA ASN A 224 -1.94 18.44 1.11
C ASN A 224 -2.48 18.45 -0.33
N GLU A 225 -3.55 17.70 -0.59
CA GLU A 225 -4.19 17.66 -1.90
C GLU A 225 -4.88 18.99 -2.25
N GLN A 226 -5.61 19.60 -1.32
CA GLN A 226 -6.19 20.94 -1.48
C GLN A 226 -5.11 21.99 -1.77
N ASP A 227 -3.99 21.94 -1.05
CA ASP A 227 -2.86 22.83 -1.28
C ASP A 227 -2.25 22.60 -2.67
N ARG A 228 -2.09 21.34 -3.10
CA ARG A 228 -1.60 20.96 -4.43
C ARG A 228 -2.49 21.50 -5.54
N GLN A 229 -3.81 21.31 -5.44
CA GLN A 229 -4.79 21.83 -6.41
C GLN A 229 -4.80 23.36 -6.44
N THR A 230 -4.73 23.99 -5.27
CA THR A 230 -4.68 25.46 -5.16
C THR A 230 -3.41 26.04 -5.76
N ASN A 231 -2.26 25.37 -5.58
CA ASN A 231 -0.99 25.79 -6.17
C ASN A 231 -1.03 25.65 -7.69
N PHE A 232 -1.56 24.54 -8.23
CA PHE A 232 -1.75 24.40 -9.68
C PHE A 232 -2.63 25.51 -10.27
N ALA A 233 -3.74 25.85 -9.60
CA ALA A 233 -4.61 26.95 -10.04
C ALA A 233 -3.93 28.34 -9.99
N LYS A 234 -2.96 28.53 -9.10
CA LYS A 234 -2.20 29.79 -8.97
C LYS A 234 -1.03 29.87 -9.94
N ASP A 235 -0.26 28.79 -10.04
CA ASP A 235 1.00 28.72 -10.80
C ASP A 235 0.73 28.47 -12.29
N GLY A 236 -0.42 27.87 -12.61
CA GLY A 236 -0.78 27.42 -13.96
C GLY A 236 -0.23 26.02 -14.29
N PRO A 237 -0.39 25.58 -15.55
CA PRO A 237 0.11 24.29 -16.01
C PRO A 237 1.62 24.13 -15.79
N TYR A 238 2.04 23.06 -15.12
CA TYR A 238 3.47 22.74 -14.93
C TYR A 238 4.15 22.26 -16.21
N THR A 239 3.38 21.76 -17.18
CA THR A 239 3.91 21.39 -18.50
C THR A 239 3.96 22.63 -19.37
N THR A 240 5.16 22.98 -19.83
CA THR A 240 5.34 24.13 -20.73
C THR A 240 4.66 23.88 -22.08
N PRO A 241 4.22 24.93 -22.80
CA PRO A 241 3.60 24.78 -24.12
C PRO A 241 4.48 24.02 -25.11
N ASP A 242 5.79 24.28 -25.13
CA ASP A 242 6.73 23.61 -26.03
C ASP A 242 6.81 22.11 -25.73
N GLN A 243 6.94 21.72 -24.45
CA GLN A 243 6.91 20.33 -24.04
C GLN A 243 5.59 19.66 -24.42
N ALA A 244 4.45 20.33 -24.19
CA ALA A 244 3.13 19.82 -24.54
C ALA A 244 3.00 19.59 -26.07
N VAL A 245 3.53 20.51 -26.88
CA VAL A 245 3.56 20.37 -28.34
C VAL A 245 4.43 19.18 -28.76
N THR A 246 5.62 19.02 -28.18
CA THR A 246 6.49 17.86 -28.46
C THR A 246 5.78 16.55 -28.12
N ILE A 247 5.19 16.42 -26.92
CA ILE A 247 4.46 15.23 -26.50
C ILE A 247 3.30 14.92 -27.45
N PHE A 248 2.51 15.94 -27.80
CA PHE A 248 1.39 15.80 -28.71
C PHE A 248 1.85 15.38 -30.10
N GLN A 249 2.90 16.00 -30.64
CA GLN A 249 3.48 15.64 -31.93
C GLN A 249 4.02 14.21 -31.91
N THR A 250 4.78 13.80 -30.90
CA THR A 250 5.27 12.42 -30.76
C THR A 250 4.12 11.42 -30.82
N MET A 251 3.02 11.69 -30.11
CA MET A 251 1.84 10.83 -30.13
C MET A 251 1.14 10.81 -31.50
N VAL A 252 1.05 11.94 -32.19
CA VAL A 252 0.50 12.00 -33.57
C VAL A 252 1.35 11.17 -34.53
N HIS A 253 2.67 11.37 -34.54
CA HIS A 253 3.59 10.60 -35.40
C HIS A 253 3.51 9.11 -35.07
N TRP A 254 3.41 8.75 -33.79
CA TRP A 254 3.22 7.38 -33.36
C TRP A 254 1.94 6.78 -33.94
N LEU A 255 0.79 7.42 -33.73
CA LEU A 255 -0.50 6.93 -34.20
C LEU A 255 -0.60 6.86 -35.73
N GLU A 256 -0.02 7.84 -36.43
CA GLU A 256 0.09 7.84 -37.90
C GLU A 256 0.96 6.69 -38.39
N SER A 257 2.12 6.46 -37.75
CA SER A 257 3.00 5.34 -38.08
C SER A 257 2.26 4.00 -37.94
N ARG A 258 1.39 3.88 -36.92
CA ARG A 258 0.54 2.71 -36.65
C ARG A 258 -0.69 2.63 -37.54
N LYS A 259 -0.95 3.62 -38.40
CA LYS A 259 -2.17 3.76 -39.21
C LYS A 259 -3.44 3.60 -38.34
N PHE A 260 -3.40 4.16 -37.14
CA PHE A 260 -4.46 4.00 -36.16
C PHE A 260 -5.74 4.70 -36.64
N SER A 261 -6.87 4.00 -36.54
CA SER A 261 -8.19 4.57 -36.81
C SER A 261 -8.85 4.93 -35.48
N PRO A 262 -9.22 6.20 -35.24
CA PRO A 262 -9.86 6.61 -33.99
C PRO A 262 -11.10 5.77 -33.63
N ILE A 263 -11.31 5.55 -32.33
CA ILE A 263 -12.47 4.85 -31.80
C ILE A 263 -13.68 5.78 -31.96
N PRO A 264 -14.72 5.37 -32.71
CA PRO A 264 -15.89 6.20 -32.94
C PRO A 264 -16.76 6.28 -31.67
N PHE A 265 -17.76 7.17 -31.69
CA PHE A 265 -18.82 7.12 -30.70
C PHE A 265 -19.63 5.81 -30.83
N PRO A 266 -20.09 5.16 -29.73
CA PRO A 266 -20.93 3.97 -29.81
C PRO A 266 -22.17 4.23 -30.67
N PRO A 267 -22.30 3.59 -31.86
CA PRO A 267 -23.37 3.92 -32.79
C PRO A 267 -24.72 3.51 -32.20
N LEU A 268 -25.81 4.13 -32.63
CA LEU A 268 -27.16 3.87 -32.11
C LEU A 268 -27.53 2.38 -32.14
N SER A 269 -27.21 1.72 -33.25
CA SER A 269 -27.43 0.27 -33.47
C SER A 269 -26.10 -0.45 -33.54
N TYR A 270 -25.42 -0.63 -32.41
CA TYR A 270 -24.17 -1.38 -32.36
C TYR A 270 -24.41 -2.86 -32.04
N LYS A 271 -23.77 -3.75 -32.80
CA LYS A 271 -23.97 -5.20 -32.69
C LYS A 271 -23.64 -5.78 -31.31
N HIS A 272 -22.69 -5.17 -30.59
CA HIS A 272 -22.17 -5.72 -29.34
C HIS A 272 -22.62 -4.95 -28.09
N ASP A 273 -23.49 -3.93 -28.22
CA ASP A 273 -23.90 -3.06 -27.10
C ASP A 273 -24.43 -3.85 -25.90
N THR A 274 -25.35 -4.79 -26.16
CA THR A 274 -25.98 -5.58 -25.10
C THR A 274 -24.98 -6.49 -24.40
N LYS A 275 -23.99 -7.02 -25.13
CA LYS A 275 -22.93 -7.85 -24.54
C LYS A 275 -22.02 -7.03 -23.64
N LEU A 276 -21.60 -5.85 -24.10
CA LEU A 276 -20.77 -4.93 -23.31
C LEU A 276 -21.51 -4.46 -22.06
N LEU A 277 -22.82 -4.18 -22.17
CA LEU A 277 -23.64 -3.83 -21.02
C LEU A 277 -23.74 -4.98 -20.01
N VAL A 278 -23.98 -6.21 -20.46
CA VAL A 278 -24.04 -7.37 -19.56
C VAL A 278 -22.72 -7.54 -18.79
N LEU A 279 -21.58 -7.47 -19.47
CA LEU A 279 -20.26 -7.54 -18.82
C LEU A 279 -20.06 -6.40 -17.80
N ALA A 280 -20.46 -5.18 -18.16
CA ALA A 280 -20.40 -4.04 -17.26
C ALA A 280 -21.26 -4.24 -15.99
N LEU A 281 -22.49 -4.74 -16.14
CA LEU A 281 -23.39 -4.99 -15.02
C LEU A 281 -22.93 -6.16 -14.14
N GLU A 282 -22.34 -7.21 -14.72
CA GLU A 282 -21.75 -8.34 -13.99
C GLU A 282 -20.60 -7.85 -13.09
N ASN A 283 -19.65 -7.08 -13.66
CA ASN A 283 -18.53 -6.49 -12.92
C ASN A 283 -19.00 -5.64 -11.73
N LEU A 284 -20.07 -4.86 -11.89
CA LEU A 284 -20.65 -4.06 -10.80
C LEU A 284 -21.31 -4.92 -9.73
N LYS A 285 -22.02 -5.98 -10.12
CA LYS A 285 -22.72 -6.88 -9.20
C LYS A 285 -21.76 -7.69 -8.34
N GLU A 286 -20.62 -8.12 -8.88
CA GLU A 286 -19.62 -8.91 -8.13
C GLU A 286 -19.11 -8.20 -6.87
N SER A 287 -19.03 -6.87 -6.89
CA SER A 287 -18.61 -6.05 -5.75
C SER A 287 -19.50 -6.21 -4.50
N TYR A 288 -20.72 -6.73 -4.66
CA TYR A 288 -21.71 -6.84 -3.59
C TYR A 288 -21.97 -8.26 -3.08
N ASN A 289 -21.47 -9.29 -3.76
CA ASN A 289 -21.75 -10.69 -3.42
C ASN A 289 -21.20 -11.12 -2.03
N ALA A 290 -20.20 -10.43 -1.49
CA ALA A 290 -19.57 -10.76 -0.21
C ALA A 290 -20.17 -10.02 1.02
N ASN A 291 -21.03 -9.02 0.81
CA ASN A 291 -21.44 -8.11 1.88
C ASN A 291 -22.74 -8.56 2.55
N ALA A 292 -22.66 -8.95 3.83
CA ALA A 292 -23.82 -9.34 4.63
C ALA A 292 -24.76 -8.18 5.02
N SER A 293 -24.29 -6.92 4.91
CA SER A 293 -25.08 -5.73 5.21
C SER A 293 -24.80 -4.65 4.17
N MET A 294 -25.88 -4.10 3.59
CA MET A 294 -25.82 -3.11 2.53
C MET A 294 -26.37 -1.76 3.01
N ASN A 295 -25.67 -0.69 2.66
CA ASN A 295 -26.14 0.67 2.93
C ASN A 295 -27.25 1.07 1.92
N SER A 296 -27.79 2.28 2.04
CA SER A 296 -28.86 2.74 1.14
C SER A 296 -28.39 2.91 -0.31
N SER A 297 -27.20 3.47 -0.52
CA SER A 297 -26.64 3.72 -1.85
C SER A 297 -26.29 2.42 -2.59
N GLN A 298 -25.83 1.40 -1.88
CA GLN A 298 -25.56 0.06 -2.43
C GLN A 298 -26.86 -0.65 -2.84
N ARG A 299 -27.95 -0.47 -2.08
CA ARG A 299 -29.27 -0.99 -2.46
C ARG A 299 -29.84 -0.28 -3.69
N GLU A 300 -29.65 1.03 -3.78
CA GLU A 300 -29.99 1.82 -4.97
C GLU A 300 -29.19 1.35 -6.20
N GLU A 301 -27.88 1.11 -6.04
CA GLU A 301 -27.03 0.59 -7.11
C GLU A 301 -27.51 -0.78 -7.61
N LEU A 302 -27.82 -1.72 -6.71
CA LEU A 302 -28.36 -3.03 -7.09
C LEU A 302 -29.71 -2.90 -7.80
N ALA A 303 -30.61 -2.04 -7.33
CA ALA A 303 -31.89 -1.81 -7.98
C ALA A 303 -31.73 -1.25 -9.41
N LEU A 304 -30.77 -0.35 -9.62
CA LEU A 304 -30.45 0.19 -10.95
C LEU A 304 -29.82 -0.86 -11.87
N ILE A 305 -28.98 -1.75 -11.32
CA ILE A 305 -28.41 -2.88 -12.06
C ILE A 305 -29.52 -3.85 -12.50
N GLU A 306 -30.42 -4.22 -11.60
CA GLU A 306 -31.58 -5.09 -11.91
C GLU A 306 -32.47 -4.45 -12.98
N GLN A 307 -32.81 -3.16 -12.84
CA GLN A 307 -33.56 -2.43 -13.86
C GLN A 307 -32.85 -2.40 -15.22
N ALA A 308 -31.51 -2.32 -15.23
CA ALA A 308 -30.73 -2.33 -16.46
C ALA A 308 -30.72 -3.71 -17.14
N TYR A 309 -30.82 -4.81 -16.37
CA TYR A 309 -31.02 -6.15 -16.93
C TYR A 309 -32.42 -6.34 -17.50
N ASP A 310 -33.44 -5.80 -16.84
CA ASP A 310 -34.84 -5.92 -17.30
C ASP A 310 -35.09 -5.11 -18.59
N ASN A 311 -34.52 -3.89 -18.69
CA ASN A 311 -34.72 -2.97 -19.81
C ASN A 311 -33.38 -2.45 -20.37
N PRO A 312 -32.58 -3.30 -21.06
CA PRO A 312 -31.23 -2.94 -21.50
C PRO A 312 -31.22 -1.83 -22.57
N HIS A 313 -32.22 -1.80 -23.46
CA HIS A 313 -32.29 -0.78 -24.52
C HIS A 313 -32.51 0.63 -23.98
N GLU A 314 -33.36 0.78 -22.96
CA GLU A 314 -33.57 2.06 -22.29
C GLU A 314 -32.31 2.50 -21.54
N CYS A 315 -31.63 1.58 -20.85
CA CYS A 315 -30.37 1.87 -20.18
C CYS A 315 -29.29 2.30 -21.17
N LEU A 316 -29.14 1.62 -22.31
CA LEU A 316 -28.18 2.00 -23.36
C LEU A 316 -28.47 3.37 -23.94
N ALA A 317 -29.75 3.70 -24.19
CA ALA A 317 -30.14 5.02 -24.65
C ALA A 317 -29.77 6.11 -23.62
N ARG A 318 -29.98 5.84 -22.33
CA ARG A 318 -29.57 6.72 -21.22
C ARG A 318 -28.06 6.90 -21.14
N ILE A 319 -27.29 5.82 -21.22
CA ILE A 319 -25.82 5.82 -21.24
C ILE A 319 -25.31 6.70 -22.39
N LYS A 320 -25.76 6.45 -23.62
CA LYS A 320 -25.33 7.22 -24.80
C LYS A 320 -25.72 8.69 -24.68
N LYS A 321 -26.91 9.00 -24.15
CA LYS A 321 -27.33 10.38 -23.87
C LYS A 321 -26.37 11.06 -22.89
N PHE A 322 -25.99 10.40 -21.79
CA PHE A 322 -25.04 10.96 -20.83
C PHE A 322 -23.65 11.19 -21.43
N LEU A 323 -23.14 10.25 -22.22
CA LEU A 323 -21.86 10.43 -22.95
C LEU A 323 -21.89 11.66 -23.87
N LEU A 324 -23.03 11.94 -24.53
CA LEU A 324 -23.18 13.10 -25.40
C LEU A 324 -23.32 14.42 -24.62
N THR A 325 -24.19 14.46 -23.60
CA THR A 325 -24.64 15.74 -23.03
C THR A 325 -24.06 16.08 -21.66
N GLN A 326 -23.66 15.08 -20.86
CA GLN A 326 -23.26 15.32 -19.47
C GLN A 326 -21.78 15.70 -19.38
N ARG A 327 -21.51 16.90 -18.84
CA ARG A 327 -20.15 17.42 -18.56
C ARG A 327 -19.99 17.96 -17.13
N ILE A 328 -21.04 17.85 -16.33
CA ILE A 328 -21.07 18.20 -14.91
C ILE A 328 -21.60 16.96 -14.19
N PHE A 329 -20.90 16.55 -13.14
CA PHE A 329 -21.17 15.33 -12.40
C PHE A 329 -21.42 15.63 -10.93
N LYS A 330 -22.01 14.67 -10.24
CA LYS A 330 -22.21 14.78 -8.78
C LYS A 330 -20.86 14.74 -8.06
N GLU A 331 -20.87 15.17 -6.80
CA GLU A 331 -19.71 15.03 -5.93
C GLU A 331 -19.37 13.55 -5.71
N VAL A 332 -18.07 13.26 -5.59
CA VAL A 332 -17.56 11.91 -5.36
C VAL A 332 -17.05 11.84 -3.93
N GLY A 333 -17.55 10.85 -3.18
CA GLY A 333 -17.10 10.60 -1.82
C GLY A 333 -15.66 10.05 -1.83
N LEU A 334 -14.81 10.57 -0.96
CA LEU A 334 -13.44 10.11 -0.79
C LEU A 334 -13.29 9.41 0.56
N GLU A 335 -12.83 8.17 0.54
CA GLU A 335 -12.40 7.44 1.73
C GLU A 335 -10.98 6.90 1.54
N MET A 336 -10.41 6.32 2.59
CA MET A 336 -9.08 5.71 2.55
C MET A 336 -9.19 4.28 3.06
N MET A 337 -8.68 3.33 2.28
CA MET A 337 -8.49 1.97 2.73
C MET A 337 -7.11 1.83 3.38
N ASP A 338 -7.06 1.15 4.54
CA ASP A 338 -5.84 0.96 5.31
C ASP A 338 -5.30 -0.47 5.13
N TYR A 339 -4.14 -0.59 4.48
CA TYR A 339 -3.38 -1.84 4.35
C TYR A 339 -2.32 -2.00 5.45
N TYR A 340 -2.37 -1.13 6.49
CA TYR A 340 -1.45 -1.01 7.63
C TYR A 340 -0.07 -0.46 7.30
N ASP A 341 0.47 -0.75 6.12
CA ASP A 341 1.74 -0.26 5.61
C ASP A 341 1.55 1.04 4.81
N HIS A 342 0.64 1.05 3.84
CA HIS A 342 0.23 2.21 3.02
C HIS A 342 -1.28 2.43 3.09
N LEU A 343 -1.73 3.58 2.56
CA LEU A 343 -3.14 3.94 2.44
C LEU A 343 -3.48 4.09 0.96
N VAL A 344 -4.67 3.64 0.57
CA VAL A 344 -5.15 3.78 -0.81
C VAL A 344 -6.46 4.56 -0.81
N PRO A 345 -6.59 5.63 -1.61
CA PRO A 345 -7.84 6.36 -1.73
C PRO A 345 -8.90 5.49 -2.42
N THR A 346 -10.11 5.52 -1.87
CA THR A 346 -11.29 4.83 -2.41
C THR A 346 -12.36 5.86 -2.71
N TYR A 347 -12.98 5.76 -3.89
CA TYR A 347 -13.91 6.77 -4.40
C TYR A 347 -15.32 6.19 -4.47
N ALA A 348 -16.28 6.89 -3.89
CA ALA A 348 -17.70 6.57 -3.91
C ALA A 348 -18.39 7.42 -4.98
N ILE A 349 -18.64 6.81 -6.14
CA ILE A 349 -19.26 7.44 -7.31
C ILE A 349 -20.77 7.15 -7.31
N ASP A 350 -21.57 8.09 -7.81
CA ASP A 350 -23.01 7.91 -7.97
C ASP A 350 -23.34 6.68 -8.83
N PRO A 351 -24.31 5.83 -8.42
CA PRO A 351 -24.61 4.58 -9.13
C PRO A 351 -24.97 4.74 -10.61
N LEU A 352 -25.71 5.78 -11.00
CA LEU A 352 -26.09 6.00 -12.41
C LEU A 352 -24.88 6.38 -13.28
N GLU A 353 -24.01 7.20 -12.72
CA GLU A 353 -22.76 7.58 -13.37
C GLU A 353 -21.82 6.38 -13.46
N LYS A 354 -21.75 5.55 -12.41
CA LYS A 354 -20.92 4.35 -12.36
C LYS A 354 -21.30 3.32 -13.43
N ILE A 355 -22.60 3.09 -13.69
CA ILE A 355 -23.06 2.23 -14.81
C ILE A 355 -22.57 2.75 -16.16
N THR A 356 -22.64 4.07 -16.35
CA THR A 356 -22.19 4.74 -17.58
C THR A 356 -20.68 4.60 -17.76
N ASP A 357 -19.90 4.86 -16.70
CA ASP A 357 -18.45 4.73 -16.67
C ASP A 357 -18.01 3.29 -16.97
N THR A 358 -18.70 2.30 -16.40
CA THR A 358 -18.37 0.87 -16.59
C THR A 358 -18.66 0.42 -18.02
N TYR A 359 -19.81 0.83 -18.58
CA TYR A 359 -20.10 0.56 -19.99
C TYR A 359 -19.05 1.20 -20.92
N LEU A 360 -18.66 2.45 -20.63
CA LEU A 360 -17.64 3.15 -21.41
C LEU A 360 -16.29 2.43 -21.34
N ASP A 361 -15.88 2.00 -20.15
CA ASP A 361 -14.66 1.21 -19.95
C ASP A 361 -14.65 -0.06 -20.83
N GLN A 362 -15.72 -0.85 -20.77
CA GLN A 362 -15.85 -2.06 -21.59
C GLN A 362 -15.82 -1.76 -23.10
N TYR A 363 -16.48 -0.68 -23.53
CA TYR A 363 -16.45 -0.23 -24.92
C TYR A 363 -15.04 0.18 -25.38
N LEU A 364 -14.34 0.98 -24.58
CA LEU A 364 -13.00 1.48 -24.88
C LEU A 364 -12.00 0.35 -25.00
N TRP A 365 -11.96 -0.57 -24.03
CA TRP A 365 -11.04 -1.72 -24.07
C TRP A 365 -11.30 -2.62 -25.27
N TYR A 366 -12.57 -2.92 -25.56
CA TYR A 366 -12.93 -3.74 -26.72
C TYR A 366 -12.50 -3.11 -28.05
N GLU A 367 -12.81 -1.83 -28.27
CA GLU A 367 -12.47 -1.15 -29.53
C GLU A 367 -10.98 -0.85 -29.65
N ALA A 368 -10.28 -0.62 -28.53
CA ALA A 368 -8.84 -0.41 -28.48
C ALA A 368 -8.06 -1.68 -28.80
N GLN A 369 -8.46 -2.84 -28.26
CA GLN A 369 -7.84 -4.12 -28.60
C GLN A 369 -8.08 -4.47 -30.07
N LYS A 370 -9.30 -4.26 -30.58
CA LYS A 370 -9.63 -4.47 -31.99
C LYS A 370 -8.79 -3.62 -32.95
N ARG A 371 -8.37 -2.42 -32.52
CA ARG A 371 -7.49 -1.51 -33.28
C ARG A 371 -6.01 -1.62 -32.92
N GLN A 372 -5.65 -2.52 -32.01
CA GLN A 372 -4.28 -2.69 -31.53
C GLN A 372 -3.66 -1.36 -31.03
N LEU A 373 -4.44 -0.57 -30.28
CA LEU A 373 -3.98 0.70 -29.70
C LEU A 373 -2.81 0.48 -28.74
N PHE A 374 -2.97 -0.50 -27.84
CA PHE A 374 -1.96 -0.82 -26.86
C PHE A 374 -0.92 -1.78 -27.43
N PRO A 375 0.35 -1.41 -27.40
CA PRO A 375 1.41 -2.30 -27.85
C PRO A 375 1.71 -3.42 -26.84
N ASN A 376 2.45 -4.43 -27.30
CA ASN A 376 2.74 -5.67 -26.58
C ASN A 376 3.55 -5.52 -25.28
N TRP A 377 4.29 -4.41 -25.08
CA TRP A 377 5.04 -4.13 -23.85
C TRP A 377 4.21 -3.48 -22.74
N VAL A 378 3.00 -3.01 -23.05
CA VAL A 378 2.07 -2.46 -22.05
C VAL A 378 1.42 -3.63 -21.31
N LYS A 379 1.71 -3.73 -20.02
CA LYS A 379 1.22 -4.75 -19.10
C LYS A 379 0.49 -4.09 -17.92
N PRO A 380 -0.42 -4.81 -17.22
CA PRO A 380 -0.92 -6.14 -17.50
C PRO A 380 -1.68 -6.24 -18.82
N SER A 381 -1.68 -7.43 -19.42
CA SER A 381 -2.42 -7.77 -20.64
C SER A 381 -3.24 -9.04 -20.39
N ASP A 382 -4.40 -9.18 -21.03
CA ASP A 382 -5.30 -10.32 -20.82
C ASP A 382 -4.71 -11.68 -21.22
N ASP A 383 -3.70 -11.68 -22.09
CA ASP A 383 -3.03 -12.90 -22.58
C ASP A 383 -2.21 -13.64 -21.51
N GLU A 384 -1.87 -12.99 -20.39
CA GLU A 384 -0.85 -13.48 -19.47
C GLU A 384 -1.14 -13.14 -18.01
N ILE A 385 -1.01 -14.14 -17.12
CA ILE A 385 -0.97 -13.91 -15.67
C ILE A 385 0.42 -13.41 -15.22
N PRO A 386 0.53 -12.67 -14.09
CA PRO A 386 1.81 -12.07 -13.67
C PRO A 386 3.01 -13.03 -13.50
N PRO A 387 2.84 -14.26 -12.98
CA PRO A 387 3.95 -15.23 -12.94
C PRO A 387 4.41 -15.67 -14.34
N LEU A 388 3.49 -15.82 -15.30
CA LEU A 388 3.82 -16.16 -16.68
C LEU A 388 4.56 -15.01 -17.37
N LEU A 389 4.17 -13.76 -17.09
CA LEU A 389 4.88 -12.58 -17.58
C LEU A 389 6.34 -12.58 -17.09
N THR A 390 6.55 -12.85 -15.80
CA THR A 390 7.90 -12.94 -15.20
C THR A 390 8.72 -14.05 -15.84
N TYR A 391 8.11 -15.21 -16.10
CA TYR A 391 8.76 -16.32 -16.81
C TYR A 391 9.12 -15.94 -18.25
N LYS A 392 8.20 -15.33 -19.00
CA LYS A 392 8.46 -14.84 -20.36
C LYS A 392 9.57 -13.80 -20.39
N TRP A 393 9.65 -12.91 -19.39
CA TRP A 393 10.74 -11.96 -19.26
C TRP A 393 12.09 -12.65 -19.08
N CYS A 394 12.19 -13.63 -18.18
CA CYS A 394 13.41 -14.44 -18.01
C CYS A 394 13.81 -15.14 -19.30
N GLN A 395 12.83 -15.75 -19.96
CA GLN A 395 13.03 -16.50 -21.19
C GLN A 395 13.41 -15.59 -22.36
N GLY A 396 12.84 -14.39 -22.43
CA GLY A 396 13.16 -13.36 -23.41
C GLY A 396 14.60 -12.87 -23.27
N ILE A 397 15.03 -12.53 -22.04
CA ILE A 397 16.44 -12.18 -21.77
C ILE A 397 17.36 -13.31 -22.24
N ASN A 398 17.05 -14.56 -21.89
CA ASN A 398 17.90 -15.70 -22.23
C ASN A 398 18.03 -15.99 -23.74
N ASN A 399 17.06 -15.56 -24.54
CA ASN A 399 17.00 -15.82 -25.99
C ASN A 399 17.57 -14.67 -26.84
N LEU A 400 18.09 -13.61 -26.21
CA LEU A 400 18.79 -12.54 -26.93
C LEU A 400 20.13 -13.05 -27.47
N GLU A 401 20.57 -12.50 -28.60
CA GLU A 401 21.83 -12.89 -29.24
C GLU A 401 23.03 -12.60 -28.33
N ASN A 402 23.87 -13.62 -28.10
CA ASN A 402 25.14 -13.54 -27.34
C ASN A 402 25.05 -12.82 -25.99
N VAL A 403 23.86 -12.82 -25.37
CA VAL A 403 23.57 -12.00 -24.18
C VAL A 403 24.42 -12.35 -22.96
N TRP A 404 24.96 -13.56 -22.88
CA TRP A 404 25.77 -14.01 -21.74
C TRP A 404 27.28 -13.94 -21.98
N GLU A 405 27.70 -13.62 -23.20
CA GLU A 405 29.11 -13.41 -23.56
C GLU A 405 29.57 -12.06 -23.00
N THR A 406 30.77 -12.00 -22.44
CA THR A 406 31.37 -10.79 -21.85
C THR A 406 32.87 -10.68 -22.17
N ASP A 407 33.36 -11.48 -23.11
CA ASP A 407 34.79 -11.63 -23.39
C ASP A 407 35.39 -10.37 -24.04
N GLU A 408 34.58 -9.57 -24.75
CA GLU A 408 34.98 -8.32 -25.40
C GLU A 408 34.68 -7.08 -24.53
N GLY A 409 34.30 -7.29 -23.28
CA GLY A 409 33.98 -6.23 -22.32
C GLY A 409 32.53 -5.77 -22.35
N GLU A 410 31.63 -6.54 -22.95
CA GLU A 410 30.21 -6.25 -22.98
C GLU A 410 29.57 -6.34 -21.59
N SER A 411 28.52 -5.55 -21.39
CA SER A 411 27.80 -5.49 -20.12
C SER A 411 26.30 -5.45 -20.35
N ASN A 412 25.55 -6.18 -19.51
CA ASN A 412 24.09 -6.07 -19.50
C ASN A 412 23.66 -5.24 -18.31
N VAL A 413 22.66 -4.38 -18.51
CA VAL A 413 22.05 -3.62 -17.41
C VAL A 413 20.56 -3.89 -17.38
N MET A 414 20.07 -4.34 -16.24
CA MET A 414 18.64 -4.45 -15.97
C MET A 414 18.22 -3.31 -15.07
N LEU A 415 17.44 -2.38 -15.61
CA LEU A 415 16.89 -1.24 -14.88
C LEU A 415 15.44 -1.51 -14.50
N GLU A 416 15.17 -1.36 -13.21
CA GLU A 416 13.83 -1.40 -12.63
C GLU A 416 13.54 -0.07 -11.98
N THR A 417 12.41 0.53 -12.33
CA THR A 417 12.04 1.85 -11.83
C THR A 417 10.53 2.02 -11.77
N SER A 418 10.06 3.03 -11.05
CA SER A 418 8.65 3.37 -10.90
C SER A 418 8.41 4.82 -11.27
N LEU A 419 7.32 5.08 -11.99
CA LEU A 419 6.88 6.44 -12.32
C LEU A 419 6.24 7.09 -11.09
N SER A 420 6.98 7.98 -10.43
CA SER A 420 6.50 8.67 -9.23
C SER A 420 5.39 9.67 -9.58
N LYS A 421 4.33 9.65 -8.78
CA LYS A 421 3.16 10.54 -8.87
C LYS A 421 2.52 10.60 -10.27
N PHE A 422 2.65 9.53 -11.05
CA PHE A 422 2.20 9.49 -12.45
C PHE A 422 0.74 9.92 -12.62
N ALA A 423 -0.19 9.30 -11.89
CA ALA A 423 -1.61 9.67 -11.95
C ALA A 423 -1.90 11.06 -11.37
N GLU A 424 -1.13 11.52 -10.38
CA GLU A 424 -1.35 12.82 -9.72
C GLU A 424 -0.94 13.98 -10.63
N ASN A 425 0.03 13.76 -11.52
CA ASN A 425 0.60 14.79 -12.38
C ASN A 425 -0.07 14.89 -13.77
N ILE A 426 -1.16 14.17 -14.02
CA ILE A 426 -1.86 14.23 -15.31
C ILE A 426 -2.61 15.56 -15.44
N ASP A 427 -2.18 16.39 -16.38
CA ASP A 427 -2.89 17.61 -16.77
C ASP A 427 -4.11 17.27 -17.63
N LEU A 428 -5.30 17.63 -17.16
CA LEU A 428 -6.57 17.35 -17.83
C LEU A 428 -6.69 18.05 -19.19
N THR A 429 -6.05 19.20 -19.38
CA THR A 429 -6.09 19.93 -20.65
C THR A 429 -5.28 19.23 -21.73
N LEU A 430 -4.07 18.77 -21.40
CA LEU A 430 -3.23 17.97 -22.28
C LEU A 430 -3.86 16.59 -22.52
N LEU A 431 -4.40 15.97 -21.46
CA LEU A 431 -5.10 14.71 -21.57
C LEU A 431 -6.26 14.77 -22.57
N ASN A 432 -7.08 15.83 -22.54
CA ASN A 432 -8.19 16.00 -23.49
C ASN A 432 -7.69 16.01 -24.94
N ARG A 433 -6.59 16.73 -25.21
CA ARG A 433 -5.98 16.79 -26.55
C ARG A 433 -5.47 15.43 -27.00
N LEU A 434 -4.79 14.70 -26.12
CA LEU A 434 -4.29 13.35 -26.42
C LEU A 434 -5.45 12.36 -26.65
N LEU A 435 -6.48 12.38 -25.80
CA LEU A 435 -7.66 11.51 -25.97
C LEU A 435 -8.38 11.75 -27.30
N ARG A 436 -8.47 13.00 -27.76
CA ARG A 436 -9.07 13.32 -29.07
C ARG A 436 -8.34 12.71 -30.26
N LEU A 437 -7.08 12.28 -30.10
CA LEU A 437 -6.36 11.54 -31.14
C LEU A 437 -6.86 10.09 -31.26
N ILE A 438 -7.37 9.52 -30.16
CA ILE A 438 -7.70 8.09 -30.10
C ILE A 438 -9.19 7.78 -30.02
N VAL A 439 -10.01 8.70 -29.53
CA VAL A 439 -11.47 8.51 -29.36
C VAL A 439 -12.25 9.69 -29.92
N ASP A 440 -13.55 9.50 -30.14
CA ASP A 440 -14.49 10.56 -30.50
C ASP A 440 -14.40 11.75 -29.51
N PRO A 441 -14.45 13.00 -30.00
CA PRO A 441 -14.44 14.21 -29.19
C PRO A 441 -15.39 14.20 -27.98
N ASN A 442 -16.60 13.65 -28.12
CA ASN A 442 -17.56 13.63 -27.02
C ASN A 442 -17.13 12.69 -25.89
N ILE A 443 -16.49 11.57 -26.24
CA ILE A 443 -15.94 10.63 -25.26
C ILE A 443 -14.75 11.28 -24.56
N ALA A 444 -13.85 11.92 -25.31
CA ALA A 444 -12.71 12.64 -24.72
C ALA A 444 -13.16 13.72 -23.73
N ASP A 445 -14.21 14.48 -24.10
CA ASP A 445 -14.78 15.50 -23.23
C ASP A 445 -15.49 14.91 -22.01
N TYR A 446 -16.19 13.79 -22.16
CA TYR A 446 -16.78 13.06 -21.04
C TYR A 446 -15.69 12.60 -20.05
N ILE A 447 -14.65 11.89 -20.52
CA ILE A 447 -13.55 11.39 -19.69
C ILE A 447 -12.83 12.54 -18.96
N THR A 448 -12.55 13.63 -19.67
CA THR A 448 -11.83 14.78 -19.09
C THR A 448 -12.68 15.47 -18.03
N SER A 449 -13.95 15.79 -18.35
CA SER A 449 -14.86 16.46 -17.41
C SER A 449 -15.20 15.58 -16.20
N LYS A 450 -15.22 14.25 -16.37
CA LYS A 450 -15.48 13.29 -15.29
C LYS A 450 -14.33 13.18 -14.27
N ASN A 451 -13.11 13.54 -14.66
CA ASN A 451 -12.01 13.72 -13.71
C ASN A 451 -12.09 15.06 -12.96
N ASN A 452 -12.80 16.06 -13.51
CA ASN A 452 -12.98 17.37 -12.91
C ASN A 452 -14.25 17.43 -12.04
N VAL A 453 -14.20 16.75 -10.89
CA VAL A 453 -15.34 16.65 -9.94
C VAL A 453 -14.94 17.12 -8.55
N ASN A 454 -15.95 17.46 -7.74
CA ASN A 454 -15.74 17.78 -6.33
C ASN A 454 -15.54 16.48 -5.53
N LEU A 455 -14.39 16.37 -4.85
CA LEU A 455 -14.07 15.28 -3.93
C LEU A 455 -14.45 15.69 -2.50
N ALA A 456 -15.31 14.89 -1.87
CA ALA A 456 -15.87 15.19 -0.55
C ALA A 456 -15.45 14.15 0.50
N TYR A 457 -14.95 14.63 1.65
CA TYR A 457 -14.76 13.81 2.85
C TYR A 457 -15.29 14.57 4.07
N LYS A 458 -16.47 14.17 4.55
CA LYS A 458 -17.13 14.79 5.71
C LYS A 458 -17.31 16.30 5.52
N ASP A 459 -16.49 17.09 6.20
CA ASP A 459 -16.46 18.55 6.26
C ASP A 459 -15.43 19.18 5.30
N MET A 460 -14.72 18.37 4.50
CA MET A 460 -13.70 18.81 3.55
C MET A 460 -14.18 18.56 2.12
N ASN A 461 -14.02 19.55 1.25
CA ASN A 461 -14.32 19.46 -0.17
C ASN A 461 -13.26 20.16 -1.02
N HIS A 462 -13.04 19.68 -2.24
CA HIS A 462 -12.21 20.36 -3.23
C HIS A 462 -12.50 19.84 -4.62
N THR A 463 -12.37 20.71 -5.62
CA THR A 463 -12.46 20.31 -7.02
C THR A 463 -11.12 19.73 -7.48
N ASN A 464 -11.15 18.54 -8.10
CA ASN A 464 -9.96 17.94 -8.71
C ASN A 464 -9.69 18.58 -10.08
N GLN A 465 -8.82 19.57 -10.15
CA GLN A 465 -8.46 20.26 -11.39
C GLN A 465 -7.24 19.63 -12.08
N PHE A 466 -6.40 18.94 -11.31
CA PHE A 466 -5.14 18.35 -11.74
C PHE A 466 -4.98 16.93 -11.20
N GLY A 467 -4.65 15.98 -12.06
CA GLY A 467 -4.52 14.57 -11.71
C GLY A 467 -5.76 13.72 -12.04
N LEU A 468 -5.52 12.42 -12.13
CA LEU A 468 -6.48 11.38 -12.50
C LEU A 468 -7.15 10.76 -11.27
N ILE A 469 -8.47 10.66 -11.29
CA ILE A 469 -9.23 9.94 -10.27
C ILE A 469 -9.20 8.44 -10.58
N ARG A 470 -8.38 7.70 -9.83
CA ARG A 470 -8.15 6.26 -10.05
C ARG A 470 -9.39 5.39 -9.79
N GLY A 471 -10.42 5.91 -9.11
CA GLY A 471 -11.65 5.18 -8.84
C GLY A 471 -12.70 5.20 -9.95
N LEU A 472 -12.50 6.00 -11.01
CA LEU A 472 -13.35 5.95 -12.19
C LEU A 472 -13.11 4.62 -12.93
N GLN A 473 -14.17 4.03 -13.49
CA GLN A 473 -14.07 2.69 -14.09
C GLN A 473 -13.11 2.66 -15.28
N PHE A 474 -13.18 3.66 -16.16
CA PHE A 474 -12.28 3.83 -17.31
C PHE A 474 -10.91 4.43 -16.94
N ALA A 475 -10.60 4.68 -15.65
CA ALA A 475 -9.31 5.26 -15.26
C ALA A 475 -8.14 4.35 -15.67
N SER A 476 -8.35 3.03 -15.68
CA SER A 476 -7.38 2.04 -16.16
C SER A 476 -6.95 2.31 -17.61
N PHE A 477 -7.90 2.58 -18.50
CA PHE A 477 -7.67 2.89 -19.91
C PHE A 477 -6.84 4.17 -20.07
N VAL A 478 -7.24 5.24 -19.37
CA VAL A 478 -6.54 6.53 -19.41
C VAL A 478 -5.11 6.39 -18.89
N TYR A 479 -4.94 5.69 -17.77
CA TYR A 479 -3.65 5.43 -17.15
C TYR A 479 -2.71 4.69 -18.11
N GLN A 480 -3.21 3.66 -18.79
CA GLN A 480 -2.41 2.87 -19.71
C GLN A 480 -2.07 3.64 -20.99
N TYR A 481 -3.00 4.43 -21.52
CA TYR A 481 -2.78 5.23 -22.72
C TYR A 481 -1.75 6.33 -22.48
N TYR A 482 -1.84 7.03 -21.34
CA TYR A 482 -0.91 8.11 -21.00
C TYR A 482 0.54 7.63 -20.87
N GLY A 483 0.76 6.35 -20.52
CA GLY A 483 2.09 5.74 -20.39
C GLY A 483 2.61 4.99 -21.62
N ALA A 484 1.86 4.95 -22.72
CA ALA A 484 2.23 4.17 -23.91
C ALA A 484 3.03 5.02 -24.91
N ASN A 485 4.37 5.08 -24.76
CA ASN A 485 5.27 5.62 -25.79
C ASN A 485 6.38 4.60 -26.13
N GLU A 486 6.59 4.46 -27.44
CA GLU A 486 7.58 3.74 -28.26
C GLU A 486 8.20 2.38 -27.83
N ILE A 487 8.22 1.45 -28.82
CA ILE A 487 8.98 0.18 -29.03
C ILE A 487 8.15 -0.82 -29.89
N ALA A 488 7.33 -0.39 -30.87
CA ALA A 488 6.54 -1.34 -31.68
C ALA A 488 7.24 -1.61 -33.00
N GLY A 489 7.33 -2.90 -33.34
CA GLY A 489 7.60 -3.33 -34.70
C GLY A 489 6.55 -2.81 -35.70
N SER A 490 6.61 -3.30 -36.95
CA SER A 490 5.74 -2.83 -38.02
C SER A 490 4.23 -2.90 -37.68
N PRO A 491 3.40 -1.95 -38.16
CA PRO A 491 1.94 -1.98 -37.99
C PRO A 491 1.25 -3.16 -38.67
N GLN A 492 1.79 -3.68 -39.79
CA GLN A 492 1.11 -4.74 -40.55
C GLN A 492 1.21 -6.11 -39.86
N GLN A 493 2.29 -6.34 -39.11
CA GLN A 493 2.53 -7.56 -38.34
C GLN A 493 3.18 -7.13 -37.02
N PRO A 494 2.38 -6.83 -35.98
CA PRO A 494 2.94 -6.51 -34.68
C PRO A 494 3.69 -7.72 -34.12
N ASN A 495 4.86 -7.49 -33.54
CA ASN A 495 5.62 -8.55 -32.89
C ASN A 495 4.87 -9.03 -31.64
N ASN A 496 5.09 -10.29 -31.24
CA ASN A 496 4.71 -10.72 -29.90
C ASN A 496 5.65 -10.09 -28.86
N PHE A 497 5.25 -10.14 -27.59
CA PHE A 497 6.05 -9.64 -26.48
C PHE A 497 7.46 -10.27 -26.49
N LEU A 498 8.50 -9.42 -26.39
CA LEU A 498 9.92 -9.78 -26.40
C LEU A 498 10.40 -10.50 -27.68
N GLN A 499 9.78 -10.21 -28.81
CA GLN A 499 10.20 -10.72 -30.11
C GLN A 499 10.56 -9.58 -31.07
N PHE A 500 11.59 -9.82 -31.87
CA PHE A 500 12.02 -8.95 -32.97
C PHE A 500 11.79 -9.63 -34.31
N LYS A 501 11.72 -8.83 -35.38
CA LYS A 501 11.53 -9.35 -36.74
C LYS A 501 12.78 -10.09 -37.23
N ASN A 502 13.95 -9.55 -36.91
CA ASN A 502 15.26 -10.09 -37.27
C ASN A 502 16.30 -9.67 -36.21
N LYS A 503 17.44 -10.37 -36.21
CA LYS A 503 18.55 -10.12 -35.29
C LYS A 503 19.19 -8.73 -35.47
N GLU A 504 19.21 -8.22 -36.69
CA GLU A 504 19.73 -6.88 -36.99
C GLU A 504 18.94 -5.79 -36.24
N THR A 505 17.60 -5.88 -36.22
CA THR A 505 16.78 -4.92 -35.46
C THR A 505 17.02 -5.06 -33.96
N GLU A 506 17.16 -6.29 -33.46
CA GLU A 506 17.48 -6.54 -32.06
C GLU A 506 18.82 -5.92 -31.63
N ILE A 507 19.84 -5.96 -32.49
CA ILE A 507 21.20 -5.48 -32.17
C ILE A 507 21.35 -3.97 -32.45
N SER A 508 20.45 -3.37 -33.22
CA SER A 508 20.54 -1.96 -33.63
C SER A 508 20.52 -0.92 -32.51
N SER A 509 20.11 -1.29 -31.29
CA SER A 509 20.02 -0.37 -30.14
C SER A 509 20.50 -1.04 -28.86
N PRO A 510 21.07 -0.29 -27.90
CA PRO A 510 21.38 -0.83 -26.58
C PRO A 510 20.13 -1.32 -25.83
N ILE A 511 18.96 -0.71 -26.05
CA ILE A 511 17.69 -1.15 -25.42
C ILE A 511 17.19 -2.39 -26.14
N ARG A 512 17.27 -3.55 -25.48
CA ARG A 512 16.85 -4.84 -26.05
C ARG A 512 15.48 -5.27 -25.61
N LEU A 513 15.08 -5.00 -24.37
CA LEU A 513 13.74 -5.36 -23.88
C LEU A 513 13.14 -4.23 -23.07
N TYR A 514 11.84 -4.05 -23.20
CA TYR A 514 11.07 -3.08 -22.46
C TYR A 514 9.73 -3.68 -22.04
N SER A 515 9.36 -3.46 -20.80
CA SER A 515 8.02 -3.75 -20.29
C SER A 515 7.60 -2.66 -19.32
N ARG A 516 6.32 -2.29 -19.38
CA ARG A 516 5.71 -1.42 -18.40
C ARG A 516 4.52 -2.12 -17.77
N TYR A 517 4.62 -2.43 -16.48
CA TYR A 517 3.53 -2.96 -15.67
C TYR A 517 2.93 -1.83 -14.84
N MET A 518 1.84 -1.22 -15.31
CA MET A 518 1.26 -0.01 -14.70
C MET A 518 2.29 1.13 -14.61
N ASP A 519 2.68 1.56 -13.41
CA ASP A 519 3.75 2.53 -13.11
C ASP A 519 5.16 1.94 -13.13
N LYS A 520 5.31 0.62 -13.03
CA LYS A 520 6.63 -0.02 -12.97
C LYS A 520 7.18 -0.24 -14.37
N ILE A 521 8.42 0.15 -14.57
CA ILE A 521 9.14 0.02 -15.83
C ILE A 521 10.32 -0.94 -15.62
N HIS A 522 10.48 -1.83 -16.59
CA HIS A 522 11.55 -2.79 -16.69
C HIS A 522 12.24 -2.61 -18.04
N ILE A 523 13.53 -2.27 -18.03
CA ILE A 523 14.32 -2.05 -19.24
C ILE A 523 15.57 -2.92 -19.16
N PHE A 524 15.84 -3.68 -20.22
CA PHE A 524 17.06 -4.47 -20.36
C PHE A 524 17.94 -3.87 -21.46
N PHE A 525 19.18 -3.58 -21.09
CA PHE A 525 20.21 -3.02 -21.97
C PHE A 525 21.31 -4.05 -22.21
N ARG A 526 21.85 -4.04 -23.43
CA ARG A 526 23.09 -4.71 -23.82
C ARG A 526 24.02 -3.64 -24.39
N PHE A 527 25.13 -3.38 -23.71
CA PHE A 527 26.12 -2.41 -24.12
C PHE A 527 27.41 -3.09 -24.55
N ASP A 528 28.00 -2.54 -25.59
CA ASP A 528 29.37 -2.84 -25.98
C ASP A 528 30.34 -2.03 -25.10
N SER A 529 31.62 -2.39 -25.10
CA SER A 529 32.62 -1.74 -24.24
C SER A 529 32.74 -0.23 -24.53
N GLU A 530 32.69 0.18 -25.80
CA GLU A 530 32.77 1.60 -26.17
C GLU A 530 31.53 2.38 -25.73
N GLU A 531 30.33 1.82 -25.93
CA GLU A 531 29.06 2.46 -25.54
C GLU A 531 28.96 2.63 -24.02
N ALA A 532 29.32 1.59 -23.26
CA ALA A 532 29.31 1.63 -21.80
C ALA A 532 30.28 2.69 -21.27
N ASN A 533 31.50 2.74 -21.82
CA ASN A 533 32.51 3.72 -21.40
C ASN A 533 32.13 5.16 -21.79
N GLY A 534 31.56 5.36 -22.99
CA GLY A 534 31.05 6.65 -23.44
C GLY A 534 29.95 7.18 -22.51
N LEU A 535 28.95 6.35 -22.20
CA LEU A 535 27.85 6.72 -21.31
C LEU A 535 28.33 7.05 -19.89
N ILE A 536 29.28 6.27 -19.36
CA ILE A 536 29.90 6.55 -18.06
C ILE A 536 30.65 7.88 -18.08
N GLN A 537 31.39 8.16 -19.16
CA GLN A 537 32.17 9.38 -19.29
C GLN A 537 31.25 10.61 -19.32
N ASP A 538 30.16 10.57 -20.08
CA ASP A 538 29.17 11.64 -20.12
C ASP A 538 28.54 11.87 -18.75
N TYR A 539 28.11 10.79 -18.07
CA TYR A 539 27.56 10.88 -16.72
C TYR A 539 28.54 11.51 -15.72
N LEU A 540 29.81 11.08 -15.71
CA LEU A 540 30.83 11.60 -14.80
C LEU A 540 31.29 13.03 -15.16
N SER A 541 31.09 13.45 -16.41
CA SER A 541 31.37 14.84 -16.82
C SER A 541 30.37 15.81 -16.17
N GLU A 542 29.10 15.42 -16.10
CA GLU A 542 28.05 16.22 -15.43
C GLU A 542 28.00 15.99 -13.92
N ASN A 543 28.36 14.79 -13.46
CA ASN A 543 28.32 14.37 -12.06
C ASN A 543 29.69 13.82 -11.61
N PRO A 544 30.69 14.69 -11.37
CA PRO A 544 32.03 14.25 -11.00
C PRO A 544 32.05 13.51 -9.66
N ASP A 545 32.64 12.32 -9.65
CA ASP A 545 32.86 11.51 -8.43
C ASP A 545 34.36 11.24 -8.19
N PRO A 546 35.10 12.21 -7.61
CA PRO A 546 36.53 12.06 -7.33
C PRO A 546 36.81 11.07 -6.19
N ASN A 547 35.86 10.87 -5.27
CA ASN A 547 36.03 10.11 -4.04
C ASN A 547 35.47 8.68 -4.10
N PHE A 548 34.92 8.27 -5.25
CA PHE A 548 34.23 6.97 -5.41
C PHE A 548 33.01 6.81 -4.50
N GLU A 549 32.33 7.92 -4.22
CA GLU A 549 31.15 7.98 -3.37
C GLU A 549 29.90 7.42 -4.07
N ASN A 550 29.94 7.20 -5.39
CA ASN A 550 28.83 6.59 -6.14
C ASN A 550 28.42 5.20 -5.61
N VAL A 551 29.34 4.48 -4.96
CA VAL A 551 29.05 3.19 -4.31
C VAL A 551 28.13 3.37 -3.10
N VAL A 552 28.22 4.51 -2.41
CA VAL A 552 27.37 4.84 -1.26
C VAL A 552 25.96 5.14 -1.76
N GLY A 553 24.96 4.50 -1.14
CA GLY A 553 23.56 4.65 -1.56
C GLY A 553 23.20 3.89 -2.84
N TYR A 554 24.05 2.98 -3.34
CA TYR A 554 23.65 2.07 -4.40
C TYR A 554 22.72 0.97 -3.85
N ASN A 555 21.48 0.91 -4.33
CA ASN A 555 20.49 -0.05 -3.89
C ASN A 555 20.88 -1.48 -4.30
N ASN A 556 20.71 -2.45 -3.40
CA ASN A 556 21.03 -3.85 -3.69
C ASN A 556 20.05 -4.81 -2.98
N LYS A 557 19.75 -5.94 -3.62
CA LYS A 557 18.73 -6.90 -3.18
C LYS A 557 19.21 -7.72 -1.97
N ARG A 558 18.80 -7.30 -0.78
CA ARG A 558 19.22 -7.93 0.49
C ARG A 558 18.57 -9.29 0.78
N CYS A 559 17.60 -9.72 -0.02
CA CYS A 559 17.01 -11.05 0.04
C CYS A 559 18.02 -12.16 -0.35
N TRP A 560 18.95 -11.88 -1.26
CA TRP A 560 19.96 -12.85 -1.70
C TRP A 560 21.17 -12.94 -0.75
N PRO A 561 21.93 -14.04 -0.71
CA PRO A 561 23.22 -14.11 -0.01
C PRO A 561 24.25 -13.12 -0.57
N LYS A 562 25.26 -12.71 0.22
CA LYS A 562 26.26 -11.70 -0.22
C LYS A 562 26.97 -12.08 -1.52
N ASP A 563 27.36 -13.34 -1.67
CA ASP A 563 28.08 -13.84 -2.87
C ASP A 563 27.19 -13.93 -4.12
N SER A 564 25.89 -13.83 -3.91
CA SER A 564 24.84 -13.94 -4.93
C SER A 564 24.22 -12.61 -5.33
N ARG A 565 24.55 -11.54 -4.61
CA ARG A 565 24.15 -10.16 -4.92
C ARG A 565 25.07 -9.59 -6.00
N MET A 566 24.66 -8.48 -6.59
CA MET A 566 25.54 -7.67 -7.43
C MET A 566 26.72 -7.18 -6.58
N ARG A 567 27.94 -7.43 -7.06
CA ARG A 567 29.20 -6.90 -6.53
C ARG A 567 29.32 -5.44 -6.96
N LEU A 568 29.76 -4.60 -6.04
CA LEU A 568 29.83 -3.16 -6.26
C LEU A 568 31.23 -2.77 -6.76
N MET A 569 31.47 -3.01 -8.05
CA MET A 569 32.69 -2.57 -8.75
C MET A 569 32.50 -1.16 -9.29
N ARG A 570 33.57 -0.35 -9.35
CA ARG A 570 33.48 1.07 -9.79
C ARG A 570 32.80 1.20 -11.16
N HIS A 571 33.25 0.42 -12.14
CA HIS A 571 32.72 0.45 -13.49
C HIS A 571 31.22 0.14 -13.51
N ASP A 572 30.81 -0.98 -12.91
CA ASP A 572 29.42 -1.42 -12.88
C ASP A 572 28.48 -0.46 -12.12
N VAL A 573 28.95 0.11 -11.00
CA VAL A 573 28.16 1.10 -10.23
C VAL A 573 27.98 2.37 -11.05
N ASN A 574 29.04 2.87 -11.69
CA ASN A 574 28.95 4.03 -12.55
C ASN A 574 28.06 3.77 -13.76
N LEU A 575 28.14 2.59 -14.39
CA LEU A 575 27.29 2.20 -15.52
C LEU A 575 25.81 2.19 -15.10
N GLY A 576 25.48 1.54 -13.98
CA GLY A 576 24.10 1.49 -13.49
C GLY A 576 23.54 2.89 -13.15
N ARG A 577 24.36 3.79 -12.59
CA ARG A 577 23.97 5.19 -12.35
C ARG A 577 23.84 5.99 -13.64
N ALA A 578 24.72 5.79 -14.61
CA ALA A 578 24.72 6.48 -15.89
C ALA A 578 23.48 6.10 -16.71
N VAL A 579 23.12 4.81 -16.76
CA VAL A 579 21.88 4.32 -17.38
C VAL A 579 20.64 4.94 -16.72
N PHE A 580 20.61 4.97 -15.39
CA PHE A 580 19.52 5.64 -14.68
C PHE A 580 19.46 7.15 -14.99
N TRP A 581 20.61 7.83 -14.99
CA TRP A 581 20.71 9.25 -15.29
C TRP A 581 20.17 9.55 -16.69
N GLU A 582 20.58 8.78 -17.70
CA GLU A 582 20.12 8.93 -19.08
C GLU A 582 18.60 8.75 -19.18
N ILE A 583 18.04 7.66 -18.62
CA ILE A 583 16.60 7.41 -18.66
C ILE A 583 15.82 8.46 -17.88
N SER A 584 16.34 8.92 -16.74
CA SER A 584 15.71 9.99 -15.94
C SER A 584 15.71 11.33 -16.69
N GLY A 585 16.73 11.60 -17.50
CA GLY A 585 16.85 12.82 -18.31
C GLY A 585 15.88 12.86 -19.50
N ARG A 586 15.43 11.70 -19.98
CA ARG A 586 14.46 11.59 -21.09
C ARG A 586 13.03 11.98 -20.67
N ILE A 587 12.72 11.98 -19.38
CA ILE A 587 11.36 12.23 -18.89
C ILE A 587 11.23 13.67 -18.36
N PRO A 588 10.34 14.50 -18.94
CA PRO A 588 10.05 15.81 -18.37
C PRO A 588 9.48 15.70 -16.96
N LYS A 589 10.11 16.39 -16.01
CA LYS A 589 9.70 16.41 -14.59
C LYS A 589 8.27 16.91 -14.37
N SER A 590 7.70 17.63 -15.33
CA SER A 590 6.31 18.11 -15.30
C SER A 590 5.29 16.97 -15.47
N ILE A 591 5.67 15.87 -16.13
CA ILE A 591 4.81 14.70 -16.35
C ILE A 591 4.96 13.72 -15.18
N THR A 592 6.19 13.29 -14.92
CA THR A 592 6.52 12.35 -13.85
C THR A 592 8.00 12.39 -13.57
N THR A 593 8.40 11.82 -12.44
CA THR A 593 9.78 11.73 -12.02
C THR A 593 10.11 10.28 -11.71
N ILE A 594 11.35 9.90 -11.99
CA ILE A 594 11.93 8.63 -11.59
C ILE A 594 12.94 8.92 -10.48
N GLU A 595 12.78 8.26 -9.32
CA GLU A 595 13.64 8.45 -8.15
C GLU A 595 14.58 7.25 -7.97
N TRP A 596 15.86 7.52 -7.67
CA TRP A 596 16.85 6.46 -7.48
C TRP A 596 16.54 5.58 -6.27
N ASP A 597 15.99 6.15 -5.20
CA ASP A 597 15.65 5.45 -3.96
C ASP A 597 14.60 4.34 -4.18
N GLU A 598 13.73 4.51 -5.18
CA GLU A 598 12.71 3.52 -5.58
C GLU A 598 13.14 2.66 -6.77
N SER A 599 14.34 2.90 -7.32
CA SER A 599 14.87 2.21 -8.48
C SER A 599 15.97 1.21 -8.12
N PHE A 600 16.20 0.25 -9.01
CA PHE A 600 17.27 -0.72 -8.91
C PHE A 600 17.89 -0.98 -10.28
N ALA A 601 19.20 -0.85 -10.38
CA ALA A 601 19.97 -1.25 -11.55
C ALA A 601 20.83 -2.45 -11.18
N SER A 602 20.75 -3.52 -11.96
CA SER A 602 21.64 -4.69 -11.85
C SER A 602 22.52 -4.76 -13.09
N VAL A 603 23.83 -4.80 -12.89
CA VAL A 603 24.80 -4.96 -14.00
C VAL A 603 25.35 -6.38 -13.99
N TYR A 604 25.25 -7.06 -15.13
CA TYR A 604 25.96 -8.31 -15.41
C TYR A 604 27.18 -7.97 -16.27
N SER A 605 28.35 -8.40 -15.82
CA SER A 605 29.64 -8.05 -16.42
C SER A 605 30.67 -9.15 -16.12
N ASN A 606 31.92 -8.94 -16.55
CA ASN A 606 33.03 -9.86 -16.25
C ASN A 606 33.23 -10.12 -14.75
N GLU A 607 32.90 -9.16 -13.89
CA GLU A 607 33.01 -9.28 -12.43
C GLU A 607 31.70 -9.76 -11.78
N ASN A 608 30.56 -9.52 -12.43
CA ASN A 608 29.23 -9.79 -11.91
C ASN A 608 28.55 -10.96 -12.65
N PRO A 609 28.52 -12.18 -12.08
CA PRO A 609 27.99 -13.37 -12.76
C PRO A 609 26.46 -13.50 -12.71
N ASN A 610 25.76 -12.67 -11.93
CA ASN A 610 24.32 -12.76 -11.73
C ASN A 610 23.64 -11.50 -12.28
N LEU A 611 22.47 -11.68 -12.90
CA LEU A 611 21.54 -10.60 -13.22
C LEU A 611 20.35 -10.66 -12.25
N LEU A 612 20.07 -9.57 -11.55
CA LEU A 612 19.05 -9.48 -10.51
C LEU A 612 17.94 -8.51 -10.90
N PHE A 613 16.69 -8.86 -10.59
CA PHE A 613 15.54 -7.99 -10.83
C PHE A 613 14.31 -8.49 -10.04
N ALA A 614 13.30 -7.65 -9.84
CA ALA A 614 12.00 -7.95 -9.27
C ALA A 614 10.83 -7.56 -10.19
N MET A 615 10.04 -8.55 -10.55
CA MET A 615 8.86 -8.36 -11.40
C MET A 615 7.64 -9.04 -10.77
N CYS A 616 6.50 -8.34 -10.76
CA CYS A 616 5.22 -8.87 -10.28
C CYS A 616 5.22 -9.51 -8.89
N GLY A 617 6.10 -9.07 -7.99
CA GLY A 617 6.23 -9.60 -6.63
C GLY A 617 7.24 -10.74 -6.47
N PHE A 618 7.86 -11.21 -7.55
CA PHE A 618 8.95 -12.18 -7.52
C PHE A 618 10.30 -11.47 -7.59
N GLU A 619 11.21 -11.82 -6.68
CA GLU A 619 12.63 -11.47 -6.78
C GLU A 619 13.34 -12.58 -7.56
N VAL A 620 13.96 -12.23 -8.69
CA VAL A 620 14.54 -13.15 -9.66
C VAL A 620 16.03 -12.94 -9.77
N ARG A 621 16.78 -14.05 -9.82
CA ARG A 621 18.20 -14.08 -10.15
C ARG A 621 18.44 -15.01 -11.33
N ILE A 622 18.94 -14.47 -12.44
CA ILE A 622 19.38 -15.26 -13.58
C ILE A 622 20.89 -15.50 -13.47
N LEU A 623 21.28 -16.78 -13.54
CA LEU A 623 22.67 -17.23 -13.54
C LEU A 623 22.93 -18.11 -14.78
N PRO A 624 23.80 -17.66 -15.71
CA PRO A 624 24.20 -18.46 -16.87
C PRO A 624 25.05 -19.66 -16.47
N LYS A 625 24.84 -20.79 -17.15
CA LYS A 625 25.63 -22.01 -16.90
C LYS A 625 27.11 -21.83 -17.20
N SER A 626 27.47 -20.99 -18.19
CA SER A 626 28.86 -20.65 -18.51
C SER A 626 29.62 -20.04 -17.33
N ARG A 627 28.90 -19.43 -16.39
CA ARG A 627 29.46 -18.75 -15.20
C ARG A 627 29.26 -19.57 -13.91
N MET A 628 28.69 -20.77 -13.99
CA MET A 628 28.49 -21.65 -12.84
C MET A 628 29.76 -22.47 -12.56
N GLN A 629 30.25 -22.44 -11.32
CA GLN A 629 31.40 -23.27 -10.91
C GLN A 629 31.06 -24.77 -10.83
N GLU A 630 29.83 -25.12 -10.47
CA GLU A 630 29.34 -26.50 -10.43
C GLU A 630 27.88 -26.58 -10.93
N VAL A 631 27.60 -27.48 -11.87
CA VAL A 631 26.23 -27.75 -12.35
C VAL A 631 25.51 -28.63 -11.33
N LYS A 632 24.87 -28.00 -10.33
CA LYS A 632 24.02 -28.71 -9.37
C LYS A 632 22.68 -29.11 -9.99
N SER A 633 22.09 -30.22 -9.53
CA SER A 633 20.72 -30.61 -9.89
C SER A 633 19.73 -29.50 -9.53
N SER A 634 18.72 -29.30 -10.37
CA SER A 634 17.71 -28.25 -10.16
C SER A 634 16.87 -28.59 -8.92
N GLN A 635 16.68 -27.60 -8.04
CA GLN A 635 15.88 -27.68 -6.83
C GLN A 635 14.49 -27.08 -7.09
N GLU A 636 13.54 -27.35 -6.19
CA GLU A 636 12.25 -26.66 -6.19
C GLU A 636 12.46 -25.14 -6.04
N GLY A 637 11.85 -24.33 -6.92
CA GLY A 637 12.05 -22.87 -6.96
C GLY A 637 13.11 -22.36 -7.95
N VAL A 638 13.64 -23.24 -8.82
CA VAL A 638 14.57 -22.87 -9.90
C VAL A 638 13.93 -23.17 -11.26
N TRP A 639 13.88 -22.17 -12.13
CA TRP A 639 13.56 -22.34 -13.54
C TRP A 639 14.82 -22.65 -14.35
N ASP A 640 14.80 -23.76 -15.10
CA ASP A 640 15.81 -24.04 -16.12
C ASP A 640 15.38 -23.35 -17.42
N LEU A 641 16.03 -22.24 -17.77
CA LEU A 641 15.73 -21.47 -18.98
C LEU A 641 16.37 -22.13 -20.20
N ILE A 642 15.58 -22.28 -21.27
CA ILE A 642 15.96 -23.04 -22.46
C ILE A 642 16.19 -22.07 -23.61
N ASP A 643 17.35 -22.10 -24.26
CA ASP A 643 17.55 -21.37 -25.51
C ASP A 643 16.64 -21.97 -26.60
N GLN A 644 15.82 -21.13 -27.22
CA GLN A 644 14.87 -21.58 -28.23
C GLN A 644 15.52 -22.11 -29.50
N SER A 645 16.74 -21.67 -29.84
CA SER A 645 17.44 -22.08 -31.05
C SER A 645 18.14 -23.42 -30.88
N THR A 646 18.96 -23.56 -29.83
CA THR A 646 19.74 -24.78 -29.53
C THR A 646 18.96 -25.84 -28.76
N LYS A 647 17.84 -25.46 -28.13
CA LYS A 647 17.06 -26.29 -27.18
C LYS A 647 17.85 -26.71 -25.94
N GLU A 648 19.01 -26.12 -25.71
CA GLU A 648 19.81 -26.37 -24.53
C GLU A 648 19.35 -25.52 -23.35
N ARG A 649 19.50 -26.06 -22.14
CA ARG A 649 19.31 -25.27 -20.92
C ARG A 649 20.54 -24.42 -20.70
N THR A 650 20.47 -23.12 -20.95
CA THR A 650 21.62 -22.20 -20.89
C THR A 650 21.71 -21.44 -19.57
N CYS A 651 20.59 -21.21 -18.88
CA CYS A 651 20.53 -20.43 -17.64
C CYS A 651 19.66 -21.07 -16.56
N LYS A 652 19.90 -20.67 -15.30
CA LYS A 652 19.02 -20.93 -14.17
C LYS A 652 18.43 -19.62 -13.64
N GLY A 653 17.09 -19.53 -13.61
CA GLY A 653 16.35 -18.45 -12.96
C GLY A 653 15.91 -18.88 -11.56
N LEU A 654 16.54 -18.36 -10.52
CA LEU A 654 16.16 -18.62 -9.13
C LEU A 654 15.13 -17.60 -8.67
N LEU A 655 14.14 -18.06 -7.91
CA LEU A 655 13.03 -17.24 -7.45
C LEU A 655 12.94 -17.20 -5.93
N THR A 656 12.61 -16.03 -5.40
CA THR A 656 12.14 -15.86 -4.02
C THR A 656 10.88 -14.99 -4.02
N GLY A 657 9.91 -15.32 -3.16
CA GLY A 657 8.65 -14.59 -3.00
C GLY A 657 8.46 -14.05 -1.58
#